data_AF-A0A9D6FU69-F1
#
_entry.id   AF-A0A9D6FU69-F1
#
_cell.length_a   1.000
_cell.length_b   1.000
_cell.length_c   1.000
_cell.angle_alpha   90.00
_cell.angle_beta   90.00
_cell.angle_gamma   90.00
#
_symmetry.space_group_name_H-M   'P 1'
#
loop_
_entity.id
_entity.type
_entity.pdbx_description
1 polymer ?
#
loop_
_entity_poly.entity_id
_entity_poly.type
_entity_poly.pdbx_seq_one_letter_code
_entity_poly.pdbx_strand_id
1 'polypeptide(L)'
;MRVLLALVLLVSGPQEERKPKGLAGVGLRPEDVNRAIDRGVEFLRKHYATNELTASNEDLISILAFIHADAHRRHKDVGEKVRATLKGADPRALGTYELGVLAMILESYGDPQFVPMLQTCVQRLLDGQGPAGSWTYGGADAPSAKTFKTGEKKPARLRVTGGKPLDRPARKGEVLKKAKDAAGEDGNDNSSAQYAVLGLYSGHRAGLSIDPEAFEKALKFYLEGQSEDGGWGYGPLCESYGSMACAGVASAAIGAYVLGRKDWKDQPAVKKGLAWLGAHFKVDENPPQHSEYHYYYLYGLERVGRILDTEFIGDHEWYPLGAKYLVGAQLEDGSWKSDGDRNEVLATGFALLFLTRATPSPLMKPPKRGGKGTLVTAASTGTGNYHVILDASGSMQRKMGEKTKFQIAKDAVCAIVEAMPAGAKMGLRVYGHHRIVREEDAERDTELLIPFGPLDKAAFAARVKKLDCFGRTPLTLSLQECVKDLDPAGRDKVTVILLTDGGESTRGADPAAVAAELVKARPNAIVHVVAFDVNDRNERRQCEAISKSGRGMCFAALKADELVEQLKQIVATKLTYELADKGGKKIADGVFGDRRELPEGAYRFRCVVRGEKLDEEIWINTDEVTTVTVDLAEERPVDPDATKREMPGEKKGKDKTEKTGLDLKVDGKAASAADLRFTFAPPADEEGDGMLTFEGPLAASFPTKARKVEALRGIDLAVAEGATITLDAERTLAAKEATLKITGCDKGVLTGTIVGTFVLGEKEVRVTGTFRAAEKKDER
;
A
#
# COMPACT_ATOMS: atom_id res chain seq x y z
N MET A 1 7.30 -47.96 -53.32
CA MET A 1 6.99 -46.74 -52.52
C MET A 1 5.54 -46.69 -52.01
N ARG A 2 4.49 -46.92 -52.80
CA ARG A 2 3.09 -46.90 -52.30
C ARG A 2 2.72 -48.04 -51.34
N VAL A 3 3.42 -49.19 -51.40
CA VAL A 3 3.21 -50.32 -50.47
C VAL A 3 3.93 -50.11 -49.13
N LEU A 4 5.05 -49.37 -49.11
CA LEU A 4 5.76 -49.03 -47.86
C LEU A 4 5.01 -47.95 -47.06
N LEU A 5 4.34 -47.02 -47.74
CA LEU A 5 3.50 -46.00 -47.11
C LEU A 5 2.22 -46.61 -46.48
N ALA A 6 1.72 -47.71 -47.06
CA ALA A 6 0.55 -48.42 -46.54
C ALA A 6 0.88 -49.26 -45.29
N LEU A 7 2.09 -49.81 -45.16
CA LEU A 7 2.50 -50.57 -43.97
C LEU A 7 2.78 -49.67 -42.76
N VAL A 8 3.26 -48.43 -42.95
CA VAL A 8 3.47 -47.46 -41.87
C VAL A 8 2.13 -46.87 -41.37
N LEU A 9 1.10 -46.84 -42.21
CA LEU A 9 -0.26 -46.43 -41.83
C LEU A 9 -1.10 -47.54 -41.17
N LEU A 10 -0.58 -48.76 -41.04
CA LEU A 10 -1.27 -49.92 -40.46
C LEU A 10 -0.80 -50.29 -39.02
N VAL A 11 0.17 -49.56 -38.44
CA VAL A 11 0.65 -49.78 -37.06
C VAL A 11 0.01 -48.81 -36.05
N SER A 12 -0.66 -47.76 -36.51
CA SER A 12 -1.43 -46.85 -35.65
C SER A 12 -2.91 -47.00 -35.97
N GLY A 13 -3.49 -48.13 -35.54
CA GLY A 13 -4.93 -48.22 -35.35
C GLY A 13 -5.42 -47.08 -34.44
N PRO A 14 -6.72 -46.71 -34.49
CA PRO A 14 -7.26 -45.72 -33.56
C PRO A 14 -6.89 -46.15 -32.15
N GLN A 15 -6.07 -45.34 -31.47
CA GLN A 15 -5.72 -45.54 -30.08
C GLN A 15 -7.05 -45.57 -29.34
N GLU A 16 -7.45 -46.75 -28.85
CA GLU A 16 -8.67 -46.91 -28.06
C GLU A 16 -8.73 -45.78 -27.05
N GLU A 17 -9.84 -45.04 -27.00
CA GLU A 17 -10.01 -43.91 -26.08
C GLU A 17 -9.72 -44.38 -24.66
N ARG A 18 -8.52 -44.06 -24.16
CA ARG A 18 -8.03 -44.57 -22.89
C ARG A 18 -8.87 -43.97 -21.78
N LYS A 19 -9.67 -44.80 -21.13
CA LYS A 19 -10.48 -44.37 -19.99
C LYS A 19 -9.60 -44.28 -18.75
N PRO A 20 -9.48 -43.10 -18.11
CA PRO A 20 -8.72 -42.96 -16.87
C PRO A 20 -9.35 -43.81 -15.77
N LYS A 21 -8.53 -44.58 -15.07
CA LYS A 21 -8.91 -45.39 -13.91
C LYS A 21 -8.92 -44.58 -12.62
N GLY A 22 -8.23 -43.44 -12.60
CA GLY A 22 -8.16 -42.53 -11.46
C GLY A 22 -7.47 -43.15 -10.25
N LEU A 23 -7.67 -42.55 -9.06
CA LEU A 23 -7.06 -43.01 -7.80
C LEU A 23 -7.40 -44.48 -7.47
N ALA A 24 -8.61 -44.92 -7.79
CA ALA A 24 -9.02 -46.31 -7.59
C ALA A 24 -8.16 -47.29 -8.40
N GLY A 25 -7.71 -46.88 -9.60
CA GLY A 25 -6.82 -47.66 -10.46
C GLY A 25 -5.45 -47.96 -9.86
N VAL A 26 -5.02 -47.18 -8.87
CA VAL A 26 -3.75 -47.37 -8.15
C VAL A 26 -3.93 -47.86 -6.71
N GLY A 27 -5.18 -48.17 -6.31
CA GLY A 27 -5.54 -48.64 -4.97
C GLY A 27 -5.64 -47.53 -3.91
N LEU A 28 -5.75 -46.27 -4.33
CA LEU A 28 -5.94 -45.14 -3.42
C LEU A 28 -7.41 -44.70 -3.37
N ARG A 29 -7.81 -44.17 -2.21
CA ARG A 29 -9.04 -43.37 -2.08
C ARG A 29 -8.69 -41.89 -1.95
N PRO A 30 -9.61 -40.96 -2.31
CA PRO A 30 -9.40 -39.53 -2.11
C PRO A 30 -9.02 -39.17 -0.66
N GLU A 31 -9.54 -39.88 0.33
CA GLU A 31 -9.24 -39.67 1.75
C GLU A 31 -7.78 -39.98 2.09
N ASP A 32 -7.14 -40.89 1.36
CA ASP A 32 -5.72 -41.23 1.57
C ASP A 32 -4.83 -40.09 1.08
N VAL A 33 -5.19 -39.46 -0.03
CA VAL A 33 -4.53 -38.25 -0.56
C VAL A 33 -4.76 -37.05 0.36
N ASN A 34 -6.01 -36.82 0.81
CA ASN A 34 -6.33 -35.72 1.72
C ASN A 34 -5.57 -35.85 3.05
N ARG A 35 -5.48 -37.07 3.59
CA ARG A 35 -4.70 -37.33 4.80
C ARG A 35 -3.21 -37.04 4.61
N ALA A 36 -2.64 -37.37 3.45
CA ALA A 36 -1.26 -37.01 3.15
C ALA A 36 -1.07 -35.49 3.06
N ILE A 37 -1.99 -34.78 2.41
CA ILE A 37 -2.00 -33.30 2.35
C ILE A 37 -2.04 -32.70 3.76
N ASP A 38 -2.98 -33.13 4.62
CA ASP A 38 -3.12 -32.59 5.97
C ASP A 38 -1.87 -32.84 6.83
N ARG A 39 -1.24 -34.01 6.70
CA ARG A 39 0.02 -34.31 7.39
C ARG A 39 1.18 -33.43 6.90
N GLY A 40 1.28 -33.17 5.60
CA GLY A 40 2.29 -32.28 5.04
C GLY A 40 2.08 -30.82 5.46
N VAL A 41 0.83 -30.36 5.48
CA VAL A 41 0.47 -29.03 6.01
C VAL A 41 0.86 -28.90 7.48
N GLU A 42 0.59 -29.92 8.30
CA GLU A 42 0.92 -29.90 9.72
C GLU A 42 2.45 -29.91 9.95
N PHE A 43 3.22 -30.62 9.12
CA PHE A 43 4.69 -30.53 9.14
C PHE A 43 5.17 -29.10 8.89
N LEU A 44 4.74 -28.46 7.78
CA LEU A 44 5.13 -27.08 7.47
C LEU A 44 4.66 -26.11 8.56
N ARG A 45 3.47 -26.30 9.10
CA ARG A 45 2.91 -25.47 10.18
C ARG A 45 3.76 -25.56 11.45
N LYS A 46 4.22 -26.76 11.84
CA LYS A 46 5.15 -26.95 12.96
C LYS A 46 6.49 -26.27 12.68
N HIS A 47 7.02 -26.38 11.46
CA HIS A 47 8.25 -25.70 11.07
C HIS A 47 8.12 -24.17 11.24
N TYR A 48 7.05 -23.56 10.73
CA TYR A 48 6.83 -22.10 10.84
C TYR A 48 6.23 -21.66 12.17
N ALA A 49 5.96 -22.56 13.11
CA ALA A 49 5.65 -22.18 14.49
C ALA A 49 6.92 -21.63 15.19
N THR A 50 8.09 -22.14 14.83
CA THR A 50 9.39 -21.74 15.40
C THR A 50 10.25 -20.89 14.47
N ASN A 51 9.96 -20.90 13.16
CA ASN A 51 10.70 -20.14 12.15
C ASN A 51 9.85 -19.00 11.57
N GLU A 52 10.53 -17.94 11.11
CA GLU A 52 9.87 -16.86 10.38
C GLU A 52 9.51 -17.31 8.96
N LEU A 53 8.35 -16.84 8.48
CA LEU A 53 7.90 -17.08 7.10
C LEU A 53 8.21 -15.82 6.29
N THR A 54 9.14 -15.91 5.35
CA THR A 54 9.67 -14.75 4.61
C THR A 54 9.29 -14.78 3.13
N ALA A 55 9.69 -13.74 2.37
CA ALA A 55 9.55 -13.72 0.92
C ALA A 55 10.76 -14.37 0.19
N SER A 56 11.36 -15.41 0.81
CA SER A 56 12.45 -16.18 0.23
C SER A 56 11.94 -17.27 -0.70
N ASN A 57 12.81 -17.81 -1.58
CA ASN A 57 12.45 -18.87 -2.53
C ASN A 57 11.71 -20.05 -1.87
N GLU A 58 12.27 -20.60 -0.79
CA GLU A 58 11.71 -21.77 -0.09
C GLU A 58 10.36 -21.44 0.58
N ASP A 59 10.28 -20.30 1.26
CA ASP A 59 9.08 -19.89 1.98
C ASP A 59 7.93 -19.54 1.04
N LEU A 60 8.22 -18.98 -0.14
CA LEU A 60 7.20 -18.70 -1.15
C LEU A 60 6.56 -20.00 -1.67
N ILE A 61 7.34 -21.08 -1.85
CA ILE A 61 6.77 -22.39 -2.19
C ILE A 61 5.87 -22.92 -1.07
N SER A 62 6.28 -22.77 0.20
CA SER A 62 5.44 -23.11 1.36
C SER A 62 4.15 -22.29 1.42
N ILE A 63 4.21 -20.98 1.14
CA ILE A 63 3.03 -20.10 1.07
C ILE A 63 2.07 -20.56 -0.02
N LEU A 64 2.59 -20.83 -1.22
CA LEU A 64 1.80 -21.33 -2.33
C LEU A 64 1.12 -22.66 -1.97
N ALA A 65 1.86 -23.58 -1.34
CA ALA A 65 1.32 -24.85 -0.85
C ALA A 65 0.21 -24.65 0.19
N PHE A 66 0.39 -23.75 1.17
CA PHE A 66 -0.64 -23.41 2.15
C PHE A 66 -1.90 -22.81 1.51
N ILE A 67 -1.75 -22.07 0.40
CA ILE A 67 -2.88 -21.52 -0.35
C ILE A 67 -3.67 -22.63 -1.03
N HIS A 68 -3.00 -23.50 -1.80
CA HIS A 68 -3.67 -24.57 -2.54
C HIS A 68 -4.20 -25.70 -1.66
N ALA A 69 -3.62 -25.92 -0.48
CA ALA A 69 -4.17 -26.81 0.54
C ALA A 69 -5.29 -26.17 1.39
N ASP A 70 -5.67 -24.91 1.10
CA ASP A 70 -6.62 -24.10 1.86
C ASP A 70 -6.25 -23.93 3.36
N ALA A 71 -5.00 -24.21 3.71
CA ALA A 71 -4.50 -24.19 5.08
C ALA A 71 -4.52 -22.78 5.69
N HIS A 72 -4.24 -21.76 4.88
CA HIS A 72 -4.31 -20.34 5.29
C HIS A 72 -5.72 -19.90 5.72
N ARG A 73 -6.79 -20.60 5.28
CA ARG A 73 -8.17 -20.35 5.73
C ARG A 73 -8.57 -21.24 6.91
N ARG A 74 -8.08 -22.47 6.94
CA ARG A 74 -8.38 -23.45 8.01
C ARG A 74 -7.63 -23.19 9.31
N HIS A 75 -6.42 -22.62 9.24
CA HIS A 75 -5.54 -22.40 10.39
C HIS A 75 -5.23 -20.91 10.53
N LYS A 76 -5.73 -20.31 11.61
CA LYS A 76 -5.59 -18.87 11.88
C LYS A 76 -4.12 -18.41 11.91
N ASP A 77 -3.26 -19.18 12.56
CA ASP A 77 -1.83 -18.90 12.69
C ASP A 77 -1.11 -18.90 11.33
N VAL A 78 -1.45 -19.84 10.44
CA VAL A 78 -0.94 -19.88 9.07
C VAL A 78 -1.45 -18.67 8.28
N GLY A 79 -2.75 -18.38 8.37
CA GLY A 79 -3.36 -17.24 7.67
C GLY A 79 -2.78 -15.89 8.09
N GLU A 80 -2.50 -15.68 9.38
CA GLU A 80 -1.85 -14.47 9.90
C GLU A 80 -0.41 -14.33 9.39
N LYS A 81 0.38 -15.40 9.42
CA LYS A 81 1.75 -15.42 8.89
C LYS A 81 1.78 -15.14 7.38
N VAL A 82 1.00 -15.87 6.58
CA VAL A 82 0.91 -15.64 5.12
C VAL A 82 0.56 -14.19 4.82
N ARG A 83 -0.48 -13.64 5.46
CA ARG A 83 -0.90 -12.24 5.25
C ARG A 83 0.19 -11.24 5.67
N ALA A 84 0.89 -11.48 6.77
CA ALA A 84 1.99 -10.63 7.22
C ALA A 84 3.15 -10.64 6.22
N THR A 85 3.55 -11.83 5.75
CA THR A 85 4.61 -11.98 4.75
C THR A 85 4.25 -11.27 3.44
N LEU A 86 3.01 -11.44 2.94
CA LEU A 86 2.55 -10.76 1.73
C LEU A 86 2.51 -9.24 1.88
N LYS A 87 2.19 -8.71 3.06
CA LYS A 87 2.24 -7.25 3.31
C LYS A 87 3.67 -6.69 3.40
N GLY A 88 4.61 -7.51 3.87
CA GLY A 88 6.02 -7.12 4.02
C GLY A 88 6.86 -7.35 2.76
N ALA A 89 6.38 -8.13 1.79
CA ALA A 89 7.11 -8.44 0.57
C ALA A 89 7.34 -7.19 -0.30
N ASP A 90 8.57 -6.99 -0.75
CA ASP A 90 8.92 -5.96 -1.74
C ASP A 90 9.37 -6.61 -3.05
N PRO A 91 8.50 -6.68 -4.08
CA PRO A 91 8.86 -7.26 -5.38
C PRO A 91 10.08 -6.60 -6.05
N ARG A 92 10.43 -5.37 -5.69
CA ARG A 92 11.58 -4.67 -6.28
C ARG A 92 12.91 -5.26 -5.84
N ALA A 93 12.94 -5.95 -4.70
CA ALA A 93 14.12 -6.61 -4.14
C ALA A 93 14.23 -8.09 -4.53
N LEU A 94 13.25 -8.63 -5.25
CA LEU A 94 13.17 -10.05 -5.59
C LEU A 94 13.80 -10.37 -6.95
N GLY A 95 14.37 -11.57 -7.04
CA GLY A 95 14.86 -12.18 -8.28
C GLY A 95 13.73 -12.74 -9.13
N THR A 96 14.07 -13.19 -10.35
CA THR A 96 13.09 -13.67 -11.34
C THR A 96 12.24 -14.84 -10.81
N TYR A 97 12.88 -15.78 -10.11
CA TYR A 97 12.19 -16.93 -9.55
C TYR A 97 11.18 -16.51 -8.49
N GLU A 98 11.60 -15.72 -7.50
CA GLU A 98 10.74 -15.27 -6.41
C GLU A 98 9.61 -14.37 -6.93
N LEU A 99 9.87 -13.53 -7.93
CA LEU A 99 8.86 -12.74 -8.62
C LEU A 99 7.79 -13.60 -9.30
N GLY A 100 8.21 -14.65 -9.98
CA GLY A 100 7.33 -15.61 -10.63
C GLY A 100 6.42 -16.31 -9.63
N VAL A 101 6.99 -16.87 -8.56
CA VAL A 101 6.25 -17.56 -7.51
C VAL A 101 5.34 -16.60 -6.74
N LEU A 102 5.81 -15.39 -6.41
CA LEU A 102 4.98 -14.37 -5.76
C LEU A 102 3.78 -13.99 -6.63
N ALA A 103 3.96 -13.83 -7.95
CA ALA A 103 2.83 -13.57 -8.85
C ALA A 103 1.80 -14.71 -8.85
N MET A 104 2.25 -15.97 -8.82
CA MET A 104 1.37 -17.15 -8.68
C MET A 104 0.61 -17.14 -7.35
N ILE A 105 1.31 -16.85 -6.25
CA ILE A 105 0.71 -16.70 -4.91
C ILE A 105 -0.36 -15.62 -4.91
N LEU A 106 -0.09 -14.44 -5.48
CA LEU A 106 -1.03 -13.33 -5.48
C LEU A 106 -2.27 -13.62 -6.34
N GLU A 107 -2.12 -14.31 -7.46
CA GLU A 107 -3.25 -14.76 -8.28
C GLU A 107 -4.12 -15.78 -7.54
N SER A 108 -3.50 -16.77 -6.89
CA SER A 108 -4.21 -17.86 -6.21
C SER A 108 -4.77 -17.45 -4.84
N TYR A 109 -4.12 -16.52 -4.13
CA TYR A 109 -4.63 -15.92 -2.90
C TYR A 109 -5.87 -15.05 -3.18
N GLY A 110 -5.90 -14.37 -4.33
CA GLY A 110 -7.10 -13.73 -4.87
C GLY A 110 -7.52 -12.41 -4.22
N ASP A 111 -6.71 -11.88 -3.28
CA ASP A 111 -7.02 -10.64 -2.55
C ASP A 111 -6.63 -9.38 -3.36
N PRO A 112 -7.61 -8.54 -3.78
CA PRO A 112 -7.41 -7.37 -4.62
C PRO A 112 -6.46 -6.33 -4.03
N GLN A 113 -6.24 -6.34 -2.70
CA GLN A 113 -5.27 -5.44 -2.08
C GLN A 113 -3.85 -5.67 -2.62
N PHE A 114 -3.56 -6.89 -3.07
CA PHE A 114 -2.26 -7.24 -3.64
C PHE A 114 -2.19 -7.13 -5.17
N VAL A 115 -3.26 -6.70 -5.86
CA VAL A 115 -3.21 -6.46 -7.31
C VAL A 115 -2.12 -5.45 -7.72
N PRO A 116 -1.88 -4.32 -7.01
CA PRO A 116 -0.74 -3.45 -7.30
C PRO A 116 0.62 -4.16 -7.18
N MET A 117 0.75 -5.07 -6.21
CA MET A 117 1.94 -5.88 -6.03
C MET A 117 2.11 -6.87 -7.20
N LEU A 118 1.04 -7.54 -7.62
CA LEU A 118 1.03 -8.41 -8.80
C LEU A 118 1.41 -7.64 -10.08
N GLN A 119 0.89 -6.43 -10.27
CA GLN A 119 1.29 -5.54 -11.38
C GLN A 119 2.79 -5.21 -11.33
N THR A 120 3.34 -5.01 -10.13
CA THR A 120 4.76 -4.76 -9.92
C THR A 120 5.59 -5.99 -10.25
N CYS A 121 5.16 -7.19 -9.84
CA CYS A 121 5.81 -8.45 -10.21
C CYS A 121 5.84 -8.62 -11.74
N VAL A 122 4.69 -8.45 -12.41
CA VAL A 122 4.59 -8.56 -13.87
C VAL A 122 5.47 -7.53 -14.58
N GLN A 123 5.46 -6.27 -14.13
CA GLN A 123 6.31 -5.23 -14.72
C GLN A 123 7.80 -5.57 -14.57
N ARG A 124 8.23 -6.05 -13.40
CA ARG A 124 9.61 -6.48 -13.15
C ARG A 124 10.02 -7.66 -14.03
N LEU A 125 9.12 -8.62 -14.26
CA LEU A 125 9.35 -9.73 -15.17
C LEU A 125 9.49 -9.24 -16.62
N LEU A 126 8.66 -8.31 -17.07
CA LEU A 126 8.80 -7.69 -18.40
C LEU A 126 10.14 -6.95 -18.55
N ASP A 127 10.52 -6.17 -17.54
CA ASP A 127 11.77 -5.42 -17.53
C ASP A 127 13.00 -6.33 -17.46
N GLY A 128 12.88 -7.51 -16.84
CA GLY A 128 13.94 -8.50 -16.74
C GLY A 128 14.17 -9.30 -18.01
N GLN A 129 13.17 -9.42 -18.90
CA GLN A 129 13.26 -10.29 -20.07
C GLN A 129 14.35 -9.84 -21.05
N GLY A 130 15.31 -10.70 -21.35
CA GLY A 130 16.35 -10.43 -22.34
C GLY A 130 15.83 -10.39 -23.79
N PRO A 131 16.65 -9.91 -24.74
CA PRO A 131 16.28 -9.83 -26.15
C PRO A 131 15.96 -11.19 -26.81
N ALA A 132 16.56 -12.30 -26.38
CA ALA A 132 16.27 -13.65 -26.85
C ALA A 132 14.99 -14.25 -26.23
N GLY A 133 14.42 -13.59 -25.22
CA GLY A 133 13.14 -13.96 -24.61
C GLY A 133 13.23 -14.76 -23.33
N SER A 134 14.44 -14.84 -22.75
CA SER A 134 14.72 -15.56 -21.51
C SER A 134 15.01 -14.61 -20.35
N TRP A 135 15.38 -15.17 -19.20
CA TRP A 135 15.71 -14.44 -17.98
C TRP A 135 16.90 -15.09 -17.26
N THR A 136 17.63 -14.30 -16.48
CA THR A 136 18.59 -14.81 -15.49
C THR A 136 17.92 -14.98 -14.11
N TYR A 137 18.65 -15.52 -13.12
CA TYR A 137 18.18 -15.52 -11.72
C TYR A 137 18.17 -14.11 -11.11
N GLY A 138 19.02 -13.21 -11.63
CA GLY A 138 18.98 -11.80 -11.29
C GLY A 138 17.65 -11.20 -11.74
N GLY A 139 17.00 -10.44 -10.87
CA GLY A 139 15.91 -9.56 -11.32
C GLY A 139 16.49 -8.45 -12.21
N ALA A 140 15.64 -7.78 -12.98
CA ALA A 140 16.06 -6.58 -13.71
C ALA A 140 16.84 -5.62 -12.79
N ASP A 141 17.83 -4.89 -13.30
CA ASP A 141 18.33 -3.70 -12.60
C ASP A 141 17.15 -2.82 -12.18
N ALA A 142 17.24 -2.20 -11.01
CA ALA A 142 16.15 -1.36 -10.49
C ALA A 142 15.70 -0.37 -11.58
N PRO A 143 14.40 -0.30 -11.95
CA PRO A 143 13.96 0.62 -12.99
C PRO A 143 14.33 2.05 -12.60
N SER A 144 14.70 2.87 -13.58
CA SER A 144 14.80 4.31 -13.35
C SER A 144 13.45 4.81 -12.84
N ALA A 145 13.44 5.73 -11.88
CA ALA A 145 12.22 6.29 -11.26
C ALA A 145 11.22 6.93 -12.26
N LYS A 146 11.50 6.88 -13.58
CA LYS A 146 10.74 7.49 -14.67
C LYS A 146 9.63 6.60 -15.25
N THR A 147 9.66 5.28 -15.07
CA THR A 147 8.66 4.37 -15.66
C THR A 147 7.45 4.11 -14.77
N PHE A 148 7.52 4.43 -13.47
CA PHE A 148 6.36 4.47 -12.59
C PHE A 148 5.68 5.83 -12.64
N LYS A 149 4.79 6.03 -13.61
CA LYS A 149 3.67 6.95 -13.42
C LYS A 149 2.46 6.14 -12.96
N THR A 150 2.46 5.71 -11.69
CA THR A 150 1.19 5.79 -10.98
C THR A 150 0.81 7.26 -11.07
N GLY A 151 -0.26 7.58 -11.79
CA GLY A 151 -0.74 8.95 -11.85
C GLY A 151 -1.07 9.39 -10.44
N GLU A 152 -0.12 10.01 -9.74
CA GLU A 152 -0.37 10.80 -8.56
C GLU A 152 -1.14 12.03 -9.05
N LYS A 153 -2.43 11.80 -9.30
CA LYS A 153 -3.41 12.85 -9.19
C LYS A 153 -3.36 13.33 -7.75
N LYS A 154 -3.52 14.65 -7.56
CA LYS A 154 -3.85 15.26 -6.26
C LYS A 154 -4.75 14.31 -5.47
N PRO A 155 -4.53 14.09 -4.16
CA PRO A 155 -5.30 13.14 -3.39
C PRO A 155 -6.78 13.48 -3.54
N ALA A 156 -7.53 12.60 -4.20
CA ALA A 156 -8.96 12.77 -4.37
C ALA A 156 -9.59 12.78 -2.96
N ARG A 157 -10.51 13.72 -2.71
CA ARG A 157 -11.28 13.80 -1.45
C ARG A 157 -12.01 12.50 -1.16
N LEU A 158 -12.34 11.74 -2.20
CA LEU A 158 -12.86 10.39 -2.10
C LEU A 158 -11.77 9.41 -2.57
N ARG A 159 -11.34 8.52 -1.69
CA ARG A 159 -10.40 7.44 -1.97
C ARG A 159 -11.15 6.13 -1.99
N VAL A 160 -10.92 5.34 -3.02
CA VAL A 160 -11.44 3.97 -3.14
C VAL A 160 -10.24 3.02 -3.05
N THR A 161 -10.27 2.10 -2.10
CA THR A 161 -9.26 1.06 -1.93
C THR A 161 -9.92 -0.31 -1.95
N GLY A 162 -9.27 -1.31 -2.56
CA GLY A 162 -9.97 -2.54 -2.95
C GLY A 162 -10.95 -2.29 -4.10
N GLY A 163 -11.59 -3.34 -4.62
CA GLY A 163 -12.58 -3.14 -5.68
C GLY A 163 -11.98 -2.68 -7.01
N LYS A 164 -11.43 -3.59 -7.81
CA LYS A 164 -10.94 -3.26 -9.16
C LYS A 164 -11.72 -4.05 -10.23
N PRO A 165 -12.09 -3.41 -11.36
CA PRO A 165 -12.63 -4.13 -12.50
C PRO A 165 -11.58 -5.10 -13.04
N LEU A 166 -11.86 -6.39 -12.96
CA LEU A 166 -10.99 -7.44 -13.50
C LEU A 166 -11.41 -7.87 -14.92
N ASP A 167 -12.43 -7.23 -15.48
CA ASP A 167 -13.12 -7.59 -16.72
C ASP A 167 -13.19 -6.45 -17.75
N ARG A 168 -12.62 -5.27 -17.46
CA ARG A 168 -12.51 -4.23 -18.49
C ARG A 168 -11.50 -4.66 -19.55
N PRO A 169 -11.84 -4.66 -20.85
CA PRO A 169 -10.79 -4.63 -21.86
C PRO A 169 -9.91 -3.41 -21.56
N ALA A 170 -8.59 -3.62 -21.53
CA ALA A 170 -7.63 -2.58 -21.24
C ALA A 170 -7.94 -1.34 -22.06
N ARG A 171 -8.04 -0.17 -21.41
CA ARG A 171 -8.13 1.08 -22.16
C ARG A 171 -6.89 1.17 -23.05
N LYS A 172 -7.04 1.70 -24.27
CA LYS A 172 -5.91 2.03 -25.14
C LYS A 172 -4.90 2.87 -24.33
N GLY A 173 -3.79 2.26 -23.90
CA GLY A 173 -2.78 2.86 -23.00
C GLY A 173 -2.48 2.11 -21.69
N GLU A 174 -3.24 1.06 -21.32
CA GLU A 174 -3.08 0.28 -20.06
C GLU A 174 -2.37 -1.08 -20.24
N VAL A 175 -1.77 -1.33 -21.40
CA VAL A 175 -0.96 -2.54 -21.63
C VAL A 175 0.35 -2.40 -20.86
N LEU A 176 0.65 -3.36 -19.98
CA LEU A 176 1.96 -3.47 -19.34
C LEU A 176 2.98 -3.89 -20.39
N LYS A 177 4.02 -3.07 -20.55
CA LYS A 177 5.07 -3.25 -21.55
C LYS A 177 6.42 -3.21 -20.88
N LYS A 178 7.38 -3.90 -21.47
CA LYS A 178 8.79 -3.74 -21.12
C LYS A 178 9.18 -2.25 -21.20
N ALA A 179 9.85 -1.75 -20.18
CA ALA A 179 10.37 -0.38 -20.14
C ALA A 179 11.41 -0.17 -21.26
N LYS A 180 11.39 1.01 -21.90
CA LYS A 180 12.28 1.31 -23.04
C LYS A 180 13.77 1.33 -22.66
N ASP A 181 14.07 1.69 -21.42
CA ASP A 181 15.42 1.77 -20.85
C ASP A 181 15.83 0.46 -20.14
N ALA A 182 14.93 -0.52 -20.01
CA ALA A 182 15.28 -1.82 -19.45
C ALA A 182 15.95 -2.68 -20.52
N ALA A 183 17.23 -2.97 -20.34
CA ALA A 183 17.96 -3.90 -21.22
C ALA A 183 17.43 -5.34 -21.08
N GLY A 184 17.16 -5.76 -19.84
CA GLY A 184 16.95 -7.18 -19.51
C GLY A 184 18.22 -8.01 -19.72
N GLU A 185 18.18 -9.27 -19.32
CA GLU A 185 19.31 -10.18 -19.50
C GLU A 185 18.80 -11.57 -19.87
N ASP A 186 19.38 -12.16 -20.90
CA ASP A 186 19.09 -13.54 -21.27
C ASP A 186 19.91 -14.51 -20.42
N GLY A 187 19.27 -15.59 -19.99
CA GLY A 187 19.90 -16.71 -19.33
C GLY A 187 19.59 -17.99 -20.09
N ASN A 188 20.56 -18.91 -20.16
CA ASN A 188 20.34 -20.25 -20.68
C ASN A 188 19.56 -21.16 -19.68
N ASP A 189 18.94 -20.56 -18.66
CA ASP A 189 18.31 -21.27 -17.55
C ASP A 189 16.79 -21.41 -17.75
N ASN A 190 16.36 -22.63 -18.12
CA ASN A 190 14.96 -23.01 -18.25
C ASN A 190 14.22 -23.11 -16.88
N SER A 191 14.95 -23.29 -15.78
CA SER A 191 14.44 -23.30 -14.41
C SER A 191 13.91 -21.93 -13.98
N SER A 192 14.67 -20.85 -14.15
CA SER A 192 14.23 -19.49 -13.81
C SER A 192 13.22 -18.95 -14.83
N ALA A 193 13.50 -19.13 -16.13
CA ALA A 193 12.66 -18.60 -17.20
C ALA A 193 11.21 -19.12 -17.14
N GLN A 194 10.99 -20.35 -16.70
CA GLN A 194 9.62 -20.89 -16.62
C GLN A 194 8.80 -20.19 -15.53
N TYR A 195 9.43 -19.79 -14.42
CA TYR A 195 8.73 -19.07 -13.35
C TYR A 195 8.42 -17.64 -13.77
N ALA A 196 9.25 -17.02 -14.60
CA ALA A 196 8.88 -15.77 -15.27
C ALA A 196 7.63 -15.95 -16.14
N VAL A 197 7.59 -17.00 -16.98
CA VAL A 197 6.41 -17.30 -17.81
C VAL A 197 5.18 -17.58 -16.96
N LEU A 198 5.31 -18.35 -15.87
CA LEU A 198 4.22 -18.63 -14.93
C LEU A 198 3.74 -17.37 -14.20
N GLY A 199 4.64 -16.45 -13.84
CA GLY A 199 4.29 -15.17 -13.23
C GLY A 199 3.56 -14.24 -14.19
N LEU A 200 4.05 -14.12 -15.44
CA LEU A 200 3.34 -13.40 -16.51
C LEU A 200 1.97 -14.02 -16.80
N TYR A 201 1.90 -15.35 -16.83
CA TYR A 201 0.65 -16.09 -17.01
C TYR A 201 -0.33 -15.85 -15.86
N SER A 202 0.15 -15.81 -14.61
CA SER A 202 -0.66 -15.46 -13.43
C SER A 202 -1.22 -14.04 -13.55
N GLY A 203 -0.40 -13.09 -14.00
CA GLY A 203 -0.86 -11.73 -14.33
C GLY A 203 -1.95 -11.72 -15.41
N HIS A 204 -1.75 -12.46 -16.50
CA HIS A 204 -2.74 -12.60 -17.58
C HIS A 204 -4.06 -13.19 -17.07
N ARG A 205 -4.02 -14.27 -16.27
CA ARG A 205 -5.19 -14.90 -15.65
C ARG A 205 -5.92 -13.98 -14.68
N ALA A 206 -5.18 -13.14 -13.95
CA ALA A 206 -5.74 -12.10 -13.09
C ALA A 206 -6.39 -10.94 -13.87
N GLY A 207 -6.32 -10.96 -15.21
CA GLY A 207 -6.93 -9.96 -16.09
C GLY A 207 -6.01 -8.77 -16.40
N LEU A 208 -4.71 -8.85 -16.09
CA LEU A 208 -3.76 -7.83 -16.51
C LEU A 208 -3.51 -7.92 -18.01
N SER A 209 -3.56 -6.77 -18.67
CA SER A 209 -3.21 -6.67 -20.09
C SER A 209 -1.70 -6.57 -20.22
N ILE A 210 -1.08 -7.63 -20.73
CA ILE A 210 0.38 -7.76 -20.89
C ILE A 210 0.71 -7.71 -22.38
N ASP A 211 1.79 -7.04 -22.76
CA ASP A 211 2.24 -6.99 -24.15
C ASP A 211 2.48 -8.41 -24.70
N PRO A 212 1.80 -8.83 -25.79
CA PRO A 212 1.99 -10.15 -26.39
C PRO A 212 3.45 -10.45 -26.76
N GLU A 213 4.24 -9.42 -27.08
CA GLU A 213 5.66 -9.57 -27.45
C GLU A 213 6.45 -10.37 -26.40
N ALA A 214 6.12 -10.20 -25.11
CA ALA A 214 6.81 -10.94 -24.05
C ALA A 214 6.57 -12.45 -24.14
N PHE A 215 5.34 -12.87 -24.44
CA PHE A 215 4.98 -14.27 -24.64
C PHE A 215 5.50 -14.81 -25.98
N GLU A 216 5.56 -13.98 -27.03
CA GLU A 216 6.15 -14.35 -28.32
C GLU A 216 7.63 -14.69 -28.18
N LYS A 217 8.39 -13.83 -27.47
CA LYS A 217 9.81 -14.04 -27.20
C LYS A 217 10.05 -15.26 -26.32
N ALA A 218 9.29 -15.42 -25.23
CA ALA A 218 9.42 -16.59 -24.37
C ALA A 218 9.08 -17.89 -25.13
N LEU A 219 8.00 -17.89 -25.93
CA LEU A 219 7.65 -19.04 -26.76
C LEU A 219 8.77 -19.38 -27.74
N LYS A 220 9.34 -18.37 -28.42
CA LYS A 220 10.47 -18.55 -29.33
C LYS A 220 11.67 -19.18 -28.61
N PHE A 221 12.04 -18.67 -27.45
CA PHE A 221 13.13 -19.21 -26.63
C PHE A 221 12.94 -20.71 -26.34
N TYR A 222 11.76 -21.12 -25.88
CA TYR A 222 11.51 -22.54 -25.61
C TYR A 222 11.44 -23.42 -26.86
N LEU A 223 11.00 -22.86 -28.00
CA LEU A 223 11.02 -23.56 -29.29
C LEU A 223 12.45 -23.80 -29.80
N GLU A 224 13.32 -22.80 -29.69
CA GLU A 224 14.71 -22.89 -30.14
C GLU A 224 15.62 -23.64 -29.15
N GLY A 225 15.24 -23.68 -27.87
CA GLY A 225 15.95 -24.38 -26.81
C GLY A 225 15.61 -25.86 -26.68
N GLN A 226 14.69 -26.40 -27.49
CA GLN A 226 14.35 -27.83 -27.47
C GLN A 226 15.48 -28.65 -28.12
N SER A 227 15.90 -29.72 -27.44
CA SER A 227 16.89 -30.67 -27.94
C SER A 227 16.33 -31.53 -29.08
N GLU A 228 17.20 -32.13 -29.89
CA GLU A 228 16.77 -32.98 -31.04
C GLU A 228 15.94 -34.19 -30.62
N ASP A 229 16.17 -34.71 -29.41
CA ASP A 229 15.42 -35.82 -28.81
C ASP A 229 14.00 -35.43 -28.38
N GLY A 230 13.65 -34.14 -28.43
CA GLY A 230 12.36 -33.60 -28.03
C GLY A 230 12.26 -33.18 -26.57
N GLY A 231 13.30 -33.41 -25.76
CA GLY A 231 13.39 -32.95 -24.38
C GLY A 231 14.00 -31.54 -24.25
N TRP A 232 14.26 -31.13 -23.01
CA TRP A 232 14.96 -29.88 -22.70
C TRP A 232 16.01 -30.12 -21.62
N GLY A 233 17.18 -29.50 -21.80
CA GLY A 233 18.18 -29.25 -20.77
C GLY A 233 18.32 -27.75 -20.51
N TYR A 234 19.52 -27.24 -20.19
CA TYR A 234 19.82 -25.79 -20.14
C TYR A 234 20.23 -25.22 -21.51
N GLY A 235 19.84 -25.89 -22.59
CA GLY A 235 20.15 -25.51 -23.96
C GLY A 235 19.95 -26.70 -24.90
N PRO A 236 19.89 -26.47 -26.21
CA PRO A 236 19.56 -27.50 -27.20
C PRO A 236 20.66 -28.56 -27.39
N LEU A 237 21.88 -28.29 -26.89
CA LEU A 237 23.01 -29.22 -26.89
C LEU A 237 23.23 -29.88 -25.51
N CYS A 238 22.42 -29.52 -24.52
CA CYS A 238 22.50 -30.11 -23.19
C CYS A 238 21.65 -31.39 -23.13
N GLU A 239 22.03 -32.30 -22.25
CA GLU A 239 21.25 -33.50 -21.97
C GLU A 239 19.85 -33.11 -21.45
N SER A 240 18.84 -33.78 -22.01
CA SER A 240 17.44 -33.59 -21.63
C SER A 240 17.12 -34.32 -20.33
N TYR A 241 16.43 -33.66 -19.41
CA TYR A 241 15.98 -34.28 -18.17
C TYR A 241 14.59 -33.78 -17.74
N GLY A 242 13.94 -34.56 -16.87
CA GLY A 242 12.51 -34.50 -16.60
C GLY A 242 12.00 -33.13 -16.19
N SER A 243 12.66 -32.48 -15.23
CA SER A 243 12.20 -31.18 -14.73
C SER A 243 12.29 -30.06 -15.78
N MET A 244 13.32 -30.07 -16.63
CA MET A 244 13.44 -29.10 -17.73
C MET A 244 12.54 -29.45 -18.90
N ALA A 245 12.33 -30.73 -19.21
CA ALA A 245 11.33 -31.14 -20.19
C ALA A 245 9.92 -30.68 -19.78
N CYS A 246 9.57 -30.77 -18.48
CA CYS A 246 8.33 -30.21 -17.96
C CYS A 246 8.27 -28.68 -18.14
N ALA A 247 9.36 -27.97 -17.84
CA ALA A 247 9.48 -26.53 -18.01
C ALA A 247 9.23 -26.09 -19.46
N GLY A 248 9.88 -26.78 -20.41
CA GLY A 248 9.74 -26.51 -21.84
C GLY A 248 8.33 -26.72 -22.35
N VAL A 249 7.73 -27.88 -22.02
CA VAL A 249 6.35 -28.21 -22.40
C VAL A 249 5.35 -27.20 -21.83
N ALA A 250 5.41 -26.93 -20.53
CA ALA A 250 4.51 -26.01 -19.84
C ALA A 250 4.60 -24.58 -20.40
N SER A 251 5.81 -24.03 -20.51
CA SER A 251 6.02 -22.66 -20.96
C SER A 251 5.67 -22.46 -22.42
N ALA A 252 5.99 -23.43 -23.29
CA ALA A 252 5.63 -23.37 -24.70
C ALA A 252 4.10 -23.43 -24.90
N ALA A 253 3.41 -24.28 -24.13
CA ALA A 253 1.95 -24.37 -24.15
C ALA A 253 1.28 -23.07 -23.65
N ILE A 254 1.76 -22.51 -22.53
CA ILE A 254 1.29 -21.22 -22.00
C ILE A 254 1.47 -20.11 -23.04
N GLY A 255 2.66 -19.97 -23.61
CA GLY A 255 2.95 -18.94 -24.60
C GLY A 255 2.03 -19.05 -25.82
N ALA A 256 1.87 -20.25 -26.37
CA ALA A 256 0.96 -20.47 -27.50
C ALA A 256 -0.51 -20.18 -27.14
N TYR A 257 -0.96 -20.59 -25.96
CA TYR A 257 -2.32 -20.36 -25.48
C TYR A 257 -2.63 -18.87 -25.32
N VAL A 258 -1.78 -18.13 -24.62
CA VAL A 258 -1.98 -16.68 -24.35
C VAL A 258 -1.97 -15.88 -25.65
N LEU A 259 -1.19 -16.31 -26.65
CA LEU A 259 -1.17 -15.71 -27.99
C LEU A 259 -2.39 -16.09 -28.85
N GLY A 260 -3.35 -16.85 -28.31
CA GLY A 260 -4.58 -17.23 -29.00
C GLY A 260 -4.37 -18.26 -30.12
N ARG A 261 -3.26 -19.01 -30.10
CA ARG A 261 -3.01 -20.05 -31.10
C ARG A 261 -3.97 -21.22 -30.87
N LYS A 262 -4.72 -21.62 -31.91
CA LYS A 262 -5.73 -22.70 -31.80
C LYS A 262 -5.11 -24.07 -31.53
N ASP A 263 -3.88 -24.26 -31.97
CA ASP A 263 -3.07 -25.47 -31.88
C ASP A 263 -2.13 -25.46 -30.66
N TRP A 264 -2.39 -24.66 -29.63
CA TRP A 264 -1.47 -24.52 -28.50
C TRP A 264 -1.13 -25.84 -27.78
N LYS A 265 -2.08 -26.80 -27.71
CA LYS A 265 -1.82 -28.19 -27.25
C LYS A 265 -1.12 -29.05 -28.30
N ASP A 266 -1.37 -28.74 -29.57
CA ASP A 266 -0.89 -29.50 -30.72
C ASP A 266 0.45 -29.00 -31.29
N GLN A 267 1.03 -27.98 -30.66
CA GLN A 267 2.28 -27.35 -31.05
C GLN A 267 3.39 -28.42 -31.15
N PRO A 268 4.17 -28.50 -32.25
CA PRO A 268 5.09 -29.61 -32.49
C PRO A 268 6.09 -29.91 -31.38
N ALA A 269 6.70 -28.88 -30.77
CA ALA A 269 7.58 -29.00 -29.63
C ALA A 269 6.86 -29.53 -28.39
N VAL A 270 5.61 -29.09 -28.11
CA VAL A 270 4.78 -29.64 -27.02
C VAL A 270 4.54 -31.13 -27.23
N LYS A 271 4.20 -31.57 -28.46
CA LYS A 271 4.02 -33.00 -28.78
C LYS A 271 5.29 -33.81 -28.60
N LYS A 272 6.42 -33.32 -29.10
CA LYS A 272 7.73 -33.97 -28.93
C LYS A 272 8.12 -34.07 -27.46
N GLY A 273 7.90 -33.01 -26.69
CA GLY A 273 8.14 -32.99 -25.25
C GLY A 273 7.28 -33.96 -24.48
N LEU A 274 5.99 -34.05 -24.81
CA LEU A 274 5.11 -35.07 -24.23
C LEU A 274 5.53 -36.49 -24.57
N ALA A 275 5.99 -36.73 -25.81
CA ALA A 275 6.50 -38.04 -26.21
C ALA A 275 7.77 -38.39 -25.42
N TRP A 276 8.68 -37.44 -25.25
CA TRP A 276 9.88 -37.59 -24.43
C TRP A 276 9.52 -37.88 -22.96
N LEU A 277 8.66 -37.06 -22.35
CA LEU A 277 8.20 -37.25 -20.97
C LEU A 277 7.48 -38.60 -20.78
N GLY A 278 6.72 -39.07 -21.77
CA GLY A 278 6.08 -40.38 -21.75
C GLY A 278 7.08 -41.53 -21.81
N ALA A 279 8.11 -41.43 -22.66
CA ALA A 279 9.16 -42.44 -22.78
C ALA A 279 10.06 -42.52 -21.54
N HIS A 280 10.24 -41.40 -20.85
CA HIS A 280 11.09 -41.26 -19.66
C HIS A 280 10.29 -41.13 -18.36
N PHE A 281 9.00 -41.45 -18.36
CA PHE A 281 8.11 -41.20 -17.22
C PHE A 281 8.58 -41.91 -15.94
N LYS A 282 8.76 -41.14 -14.87
CA LYS A 282 9.11 -41.62 -13.53
C LYS A 282 8.33 -40.85 -12.48
N VAL A 283 8.18 -41.45 -11.30
CA VAL A 283 7.59 -40.79 -10.13
C VAL A 283 8.53 -40.79 -8.93
N ASP A 284 9.57 -41.61 -8.96
CA ASP A 284 10.50 -41.90 -7.89
C ASP A 284 11.90 -41.27 -8.09
N GLU A 285 12.13 -40.60 -9.22
CA GLU A 285 13.37 -39.85 -9.53
C GLU A 285 13.09 -38.75 -10.57
N ASN A 286 14.07 -37.87 -10.82
CA ASN A 286 14.06 -36.92 -11.95
C ASN A 286 14.79 -37.56 -13.16
N PRO A 287 14.07 -38.03 -14.19
CA PRO A 287 14.65 -38.89 -15.23
C PRO A 287 15.50 -38.12 -16.25
N PRO A 288 16.41 -38.77 -17.01
CA PRO A 288 16.93 -40.11 -16.78
C PRO A 288 18.16 -40.04 -15.88
N GLN A 289 18.11 -40.57 -14.65
CA GLN A 289 19.26 -40.70 -13.72
C GLN A 289 19.67 -39.45 -12.91
N HIS A 290 18.81 -38.43 -12.76
CA HIS A 290 19.03 -37.36 -11.79
C HIS A 290 18.20 -37.64 -10.51
N SER A 291 18.87 -37.91 -9.39
CA SER A 291 18.18 -37.93 -8.10
C SER A 291 17.94 -36.53 -7.54
N GLU A 292 18.62 -35.52 -8.07
CA GLU A 292 18.47 -34.13 -7.66
C GLU A 292 17.17 -33.50 -8.16
N TYR A 293 16.59 -32.63 -7.32
CA TYR A 293 15.35 -31.89 -7.62
C TYR A 293 14.16 -32.80 -7.94
N HIS A 294 14.04 -33.92 -7.25
CA HIS A 294 13.01 -34.92 -7.51
C HIS A 294 11.59 -34.37 -7.27
N TYR A 295 11.30 -33.76 -6.12
CA TYR A 295 9.95 -33.22 -5.89
C TYR A 295 9.66 -31.99 -6.77
N TYR A 296 10.69 -31.23 -7.14
CA TYR A 296 10.57 -30.18 -8.14
C TYR A 296 10.15 -30.73 -9.52
N TYR A 297 10.71 -31.87 -9.94
CA TYR A 297 10.28 -32.58 -11.13
C TYR A 297 8.83 -33.05 -11.02
N LEU A 298 8.42 -33.64 -9.89
CA LEU A 298 7.03 -34.04 -9.69
C LEU A 298 6.09 -32.85 -9.85
N TYR A 299 6.39 -31.71 -9.25
CA TYR A 299 5.61 -30.48 -9.46
C TYR A 299 5.65 -30.00 -10.92
N GLY A 300 6.75 -30.23 -11.65
CA GLY A 300 6.82 -30.08 -13.11
C GLY A 300 5.82 -30.96 -13.87
N LEU A 301 5.72 -32.25 -13.53
CA LEU A 301 4.75 -33.17 -14.14
C LEU A 301 3.31 -32.72 -13.90
N GLU A 302 3.02 -32.27 -12.68
CA GLU A 302 1.71 -31.70 -12.35
C GLU A 302 1.41 -30.50 -13.25
N ARG A 303 2.35 -29.55 -13.38
CA ARG A 303 2.19 -28.38 -14.26
C ARG A 303 1.86 -28.78 -15.69
N VAL A 304 2.57 -29.75 -16.27
CA VAL A 304 2.31 -30.25 -17.62
C VAL A 304 0.89 -30.82 -17.72
N GLY A 305 0.52 -31.72 -16.79
CA GLY A 305 -0.81 -32.34 -16.77
C GLY A 305 -1.95 -31.32 -16.68
N ARG A 306 -1.79 -30.30 -15.83
CA ARG A 306 -2.79 -29.24 -15.64
C ARG A 306 -2.86 -28.25 -16.78
N ILE A 307 -1.72 -27.77 -17.27
CA ILE A 307 -1.67 -26.76 -18.35
C ILE A 307 -2.26 -27.34 -19.63
N LEU A 308 -1.92 -28.59 -19.96
CA LEU A 308 -2.45 -29.24 -21.15
C LEU A 308 -3.84 -29.84 -20.93
N ASP A 309 -4.33 -29.85 -19.69
CA ASP A 309 -5.62 -30.45 -19.30
C ASP A 309 -5.70 -31.90 -19.83
N THR A 310 -4.70 -32.69 -19.49
CA THR A 310 -4.56 -34.10 -19.89
C THR A 310 -4.50 -35.00 -18.66
N GLU A 311 -5.14 -36.16 -18.76
CA GLU A 311 -5.08 -37.23 -17.73
C GLU A 311 -3.85 -38.12 -17.91
N PHE A 312 -3.23 -38.11 -19.10
CA PHE A 312 -2.13 -39.00 -19.47
C PHE A 312 -0.90 -38.25 -19.95
N ILE A 313 0.28 -38.75 -19.58
CA ILE A 313 1.57 -38.44 -20.18
C ILE A 313 2.13 -39.76 -20.73
N GLY A 314 2.17 -39.89 -22.06
CA GLY A 314 2.37 -41.20 -22.70
C GLY A 314 1.28 -42.20 -22.31
N ASP A 315 1.68 -43.33 -21.73
CA ASP A 315 0.79 -44.40 -21.28
C ASP A 315 0.46 -44.33 -19.79
N HIS A 316 0.88 -43.24 -19.12
CA HIS A 316 0.86 -43.11 -17.67
C HIS A 316 -0.22 -42.13 -17.22
N GLU A 317 -1.15 -42.60 -16.38
CA GLU A 317 -2.04 -41.73 -15.60
C GLU A 317 -1.22 -41.00 -14.55
N TRP A 318 -0.70 -39.83 -14.92
CA TRP A 318 0.36 -39.14 -14.19
C TRP A 318 -0.05 -38.82 -12.75
N TYR A 319 -1.28 -38.36 -12.52
CA TYR A 319 -1.74 -37.95 -11.19
C TYR A 319 -1.94 -39.14 -10.25
N PRO A 320 -2.72 -40.18 -10.60
CA PRO A 320 -2.84 -41.36 -9.74
C PRO A 320 -1.49 -42.01 -9.41
N LEU A 321 -0.58 -42.12 -10.39
CA LEU A 321 0.73 -42.74 -10.17
C LEU A 321 1.60 -41.89 -9.22
N GLY A 322 1.66 -40.57 -9.43
CA GLY A 322 2.39 -39.67 -8.52
C GLY A 322 1.77 -39.59 -7.13
N ALA A 323 0.43 -39.59 -7.03
CA ALA A 323 -0.28 -39.60 -5.75
C ALA A 323 -0.01 -40.90 -4.97
N LYS A 324 0.00 -42.06 -5.65
CA LYS A 324 0.38 -43.35 -5.04
C LYS A 324 1.78 -43.30 -4.47
N TYR A 325 2.73 -42.78 -5.25
CA TYR A 325 4.10 -42.61 -4.81
C TYR A 325 4.20 -41.70 -3.58
N LEU A 326 3.64 -40.48 -3.65
CA LEU A 326 3.72 -39.51 -2.56
C LEU A 326 3.05 -39.99 -1.27
N VAL A 327 1.89 -40.66 -1.35
CA VAL A 327 1.25 -41.26 -0.18
C VAL A 327 2.13 -42.35 0.45
N GLY A 328 2.82 -43.15 -0.36
CA GLY A 328 3.73 -44.19 0.12
C GLY A 328 5.09 -43.69 0.62
N ALA A 329 5.57 -42.57 0.10
CA ALA A 329 6.89 -41.99 0.39
C ALA A 329 6.88 -40.98 1.55
N GLN A 330 5.71 -40.59 2.07
CA GLN A 330 5.60 -39.60 3.14
C GLN A 330 6.20 -40.11 4.46
N LEU A 331 7.12 -39.35 5.04
CA LEU A 331 7.80 -39.69 6.30
C LEU A 331 6.82 -39.65 7.50
N GLU A 332 7.23 -40.20 8.65
CA GLU A 332 6.39 -40.29 9.86
C GLU A 332 5.96 -38.92 10.39
N ASP A 333 6.83 -37.92 10.29
CA ASP A 333 6.55 -36.54 10.72
C ASP A 333 5.62 -35.76 9.77
N GLY A 334 5.29 -36.36 8.62
CA GLY A 334 4.44 -35.77 7.58
C GLY A 334 5.19 -35.09 6.45
N SER A 335 6.52 -34.99 6.51
CA SER A 335 7.34 -34.39 5.46
C SER A 335 7.62 -35.35 4.30
N TRP A 336 8.20 -34.78 3.25
CA TRP A 336 8.84 -35.50 2.16
C TRP A 336 10.28 -35.05 1.99
N LYS A 337 11.14 -35.97 1.56
CA LYS A 337 12.54 -35.71 1.21
C LYS A 337 13.09 -36.83 0.33
N SER A 338 14.07 -36.51 -0.51
CA SER A 338 14.96 -37.45 -1.18
C SER A 338 16.41 -37.00 -0.96
N ASP A 339 17.38 -37.88 -1.20
CA ASP A 339 18.81 -37.56 -1.01
C ASP A 339 19.30 -36.42 -1.93
N GLY A 340 18.64 -36.19 -3.07
CA GLY A 340 18.98 -35.13 -4.02
C GLY A 340 18.18 -33.84 -3.84
N ASP A 341 17.25 -33.77 -2.88
CA ASP A 341 16.51 -32.55 -2.58
C ASP A 341 17.19 -31.73 -1.48
N ARG A 342 17.08 -30.41 -1.62
CA ARG A 342 17.79 -29.46 -0.75
C ARG A 342 17.43 -29.60 0.73
N ASN A 343 16.15 -29.75 1.05
CA ASN A 343 15.63 -29.94 2.40
C ASN A 343 14.17 -30.43 2.38
N GLU A 344 13.70 -30.86 3.56
CA GLU A 344 12.37 -31.39 3.83
C GLU A 344 11.24 -30.37 3.59
N VAL A 345 11.49 -29.08 3.87
CA VAL A 345 10.49 -28.01 3.75
C VAL A 345 10.13 -27.76 2.30
N LEU A 346 11.15 -27.57 1.46
CA LEU A 346 10.99 -27.34 0.03
C LEU A 346 10.38 -28.57 -0.67
N ALA A 347 10.87 -29.76 -0.35
CA ALA A 347 10.34 -31.02 -0.87
C ALA A 347 8.86 -31.22 -0.48
N THR A 348 8.50 -30.93 0.78
CA THR A 348 7.11 -30.99 1.24
C THR A 348 6.23 -29.96 0.52
N GLY A 349 6.73 -28.74 0.30
CA GLY A 349 6.02 -27.72 -0.47
C GLY A 349 5.68 -28.21 -1.88
N PHE A 350 6.65 -28.74 -2.63
CA PHE A 350 6.40 -29.30 -3.97
C PHE A 350 5.48 -30.53 -3.96
N ALA A 351 5.62 -31.43 -2.99
CA ALA A 351 4.73 -32.59 -2.84
C ALA A 351 3.27 -32.16 -2.61
N LEU A 352 3.05 -31.13 -1.77
CA LEU A 352 1.72 -30.56 -1.55
C LEU A 352 1.15 -29.92 -2.81
N LEU A 353 1.96 -29.17 -3.57
CA LEU A 353 1.53 -28.57 -4.84
C LEU A 353 1.12 -29.64 -5.87
N PHE A 354 1.84 -30.76 -5.93
CA PHE A 354 1.45 -31.91 -6.74
C PHE A 354 0.09 -32.49 -6.31
N LEU A 355 -0.05 -32.84 -5.03
CA LEU A 355 -1.23 -33.54 -4.51
C LEU A 355 -2.50 -32.68 -4.62
N THR A 356 -2.36 -31.37 -4.40
CA THR A 356 -3.44 -30.38 -4.50
C THR A 356 -3.77 -30.00 -5.94
N ARG A 357 -2.95 -30.42 -6.92
CA ARG A 357 -3.07 -30.01 -8.33
C ARG A 357 -3.12 -28.49 -8.48
N ALA A 358 -2.15 -27.84 -7.83
CA ALA A 358 -2.05 -26.40 -7.65
C ALA A 358 -2.06 -25.60 -8.96
N THR A 359 -1.50 -26.13 -10.04
CA THR A 359 -1.37 -25.36 -11.28
C THR A 359 -2.73 -25.16 -11.93
N PRO A 360 -3.13 -23.91 -12.22
CA PRO A 360 -4.42 -23.66 -12.80
C PRO A 360 -4.41 -23.93 -14.31
N SER A 361 -5.38 -24.73 -14.77
CA SER A 361 -5.52 -25.02 -16.21
C SER A 361 -5.92 -23.76 -16.99
N PRO A 362 -5.41 -23.55 -18.21
CA PRO A 362 -5.92 -22.57 -19.16
C PRO A 362 -7.44 -22.65 -19.40
N LEU A 363 -8.02 -23.85 -19.27
CA LEU A 363 -9.45 -24.09 -19.46
C LEU A 363 -10.25 -23.94 -18.16
N MET A 364 -9.58 -23.86 -17.00
CA MET A 364 -10.25 -23.50 -15.75
C MET A 364 -10.63 -22.03 -15.80
N LYS A 365 -11.92 -21.78 -15.56
CA LYS A 365 -12.42 -20.43 -15.31
C LYS A 365 -11.61 -19.82 -14.14
N PRO A 366 -11.24 -18.53 -14.22
CA PRO A 366 -10.59 -17.83 -13.11
C PRO A 366 -11.44 -17.95 -11.82
N PRO A 367 -10.87 -17.67 -10.64
CA PRO A 367 -11.57 -17.74 -9.35
C PRO A 367 -12.99 -17.18 -9.44
N LYS A 368 -13.94 -17.86 -8.79
CA LYS A 368 -15.40 -17.67 -8.93
C LYS A 368 -15.78 -16.18 -8.82
N ARG A 369 -15.98 -15.55 -9.97
CA ARG A 369 -16.55 -14.21 -10.11
C ARG A 369 -18.06 -14.25 -9.90
N GLY A 370 -18.65 -13.18 -9.40
CA GLY A 370 -20.11 -13.03 -9.27
C GLY A 370 -20.71 -13.46 -7.93
N GLY A 371 -19.88 -13.69 -6.91
CA GLY A 371 -20.33 -13.80 -5.51
C GLY A 371 -20.65 -12.43 -4.91
N LYS A 372 -20.63 -12.32 -3.59
CA LYS A 372 -20.80 -11.05 -2.89
C LYS A 372 -19.46 -10.55 -2.38
N GLY A 373 -19.24 -9.25 -2.45
CA GLY A 373 -18.18 -8.57 -1.73
C GLY A 373 -18.75 -7.60 -0.70
N THR A 374 -17.92 -7.12 0.21
CA THR A 374 -18.32 -6.15 1.23
C THR A 374 -17.87 -4.75 0.82
N LEU A 375 -18.80 -3.84 0.63
CA LEU A 375 -18.54 -2.41 0.68
C LEU A 375 -18.39 -1.98 2.14
N VAL A 376 -17.29 -1.33 2.47
CA VAL A 376 -17.09 -0.62 3.73
C VAL A 376 -16.93 0.85 3.41
N THR A 377 -17.57 1.70 4.18
CA THR A 377 -17.40 3.16 4.04
C THR A 377 -16.75 3.71 5.29
N ALA A 378 -15.84 4.65 5.13
CA ALA A 378 -15.16 5.29 6.25
C ALA A 378 -15.03 6.78 6.00
N ALA A 379 -15.32 7.59 7.01
CA ALA A 379 -14.90 8.97 7.02
C ALA A 379 -13.50 9.01 7.63
N SER A 380 -12.50 9.37 6.83
CA SER A 380 -11.19 9.77 7.32
C SER A 380 -11.35 11.15 7.95
N THR A 381 -11.83 11.18 9.20
CA THR A 381 -11.41 12.24 10.11
C THR A 381 -9.95 11.94 10.42
N GLY A 382 -9.03 12.87 10.14
CA GLY A 382 -7.68 12.77 10.71
C GLY A 382 -7.75 12.52 12.23
N THR A 383 -6.64 12.06 12.84
CA THR A 383 -6.50 11.82 14.29
C THR A 383 -7.32 12.84 15.08
N GLY A 384 -8.47 12.43 15.61
CA GLY A 384 -9.40 13.36 16.22
C GLY A 384 -8.79 13.95 17.49
N ASN A 385 -8.80 15.28 17.60
CA ASN A 385 -8.39 15.94 18.84
C ASN A 385 -9.64 16.48 19.53
N TYR A 386 -9.93 15.97 20.72
CA TYR A 386 -11.14 16.30 21.48
C TYR A 386 -10.77 16.92 22.83
N HIS A 387 -11.52 17.90 23.29
CA HIS A 387 -11.39 18.42 24.64
C HIS A 387 -12.76 18.44 25.30
N VAL A 388 -12.98 17.62 26.32
CA VAL A 388 -14.27 17.55 27.00
C VAL A 388 -14.25 18.48 28.21
N ILE A 389 -15.29 19.30 28.35
CA ILE A 389 -15.61 20.02 29.58
C ILE A 389 -16.83 19.33 30.18
N LEU A 390 -16.66 18.69 31.33
CA LEU A 390 -17.68 17.86 31.98
C LEU A 390 -18.27 18.57 33.19
N ASP A 391 -19.59 18.68 33.19
CA ASP A 391 -20.38 19.14 34.32
C ASP A 391 -20.46 18.10 35.43
N ALA A 392 -19.95 18.46 36.61
CA ALA A 392 -20.09 17.71 37.85
C ALA A 392 -20.76 18.56 38.94
N SER A 393 -21.60 19.53 38.57
CA SER A 393 -22.33 20.36 39.53
C SER A 393 -23.36 19.56 40.34
N GLY A 394 -23.87 20.15 41.42
CA GLY A 394 -24.83 19.51 42.31
C GLY A 394 -26.15 19.11 41.63
N SER A 395 -26.56 19.77 40.54
CA SER A 395 -27.75 19.38 39.77
C SER A 395 -27.61 17.99 39.13
N MET A 396 -26.38 17.58 38.82
CA MET A 396 -26.06 16.27 38.25
C MET A 396 -26.26 15.10 39.23
N GLN A 397 -26.47 15.38 40.52
CA GLN A 397 -26.83 14.35 41.52
C GLN A 397 -28.27 13.84 41.35
N ARG A 398 -29.14 14.55 40.63
CA ARG A 398 -30.54 14.12 40.43
C ARG A 398 -30.60 12.77 39.72
N LYS A 399 -31.55 11.93 40.14
CA LYS A 399 -31.79 10.64 39.50
C LYS A 399 -32.52 10.80 38.17
N MET A 400 -32.12 10.01 37.19
CA MET A 400 -32.81 9.79 35.93
C MET A 400 -32.91 8.26 35.72
N GLY A 401 -34.09 7.72 36.05
CA GLY A 401 -34.24 6.27 36.21
C GLY A 401 -33.48 5.76 37.43
N GLU A 402 -32.69 4.70 37.25
CA GLU A 402 -31.94 4.05 38.33
C GLU A 402 -30.58 4.72 38.64
N LYS A 403 -30.06 5.53 37.71
CA LYS A 403 -28.76 6.20 37.82
C LYS A 403 -28.92 7.70 38.08
N THR A 404 -27.89 8.34 38.61
CA THR A 404 -27.82 9.81 38.62
C THR A 404 -27.46 10.33 37.23
N LYS A 405 -27.83 11.58 36.91
CA LYS A 405 -27.40 12.25 35.68
C LYS A 405 -25.88 12.21 35.53
N PHE A 406 -25.15 12.44 36.61
CA PHE A 406 -23.69 12.38 36.60
C PHE A 406 -23.16 10.99 36.24
N GLN A 407 -23.75 9.92 36.78
CA GLN A 407 -23.33 8.57 36.43
C GLN A 407 -23.60 8.27 34.94
N ILE A 408 -24.73 8.74 34.41
CA ILE A 408 -25.05 8.63 32.98
C ILE A 408 -24.03 9.39 32.12
N ALA A 409 -23.66 10.61 32.52
CA ALA A 409 -22.65 11.40 31.83
C ALA A 409 -21.26 10.72 31.86
N LYS A 410 -20.83 10.19 33.02
CA LYS A 410 -19.58 9.42 33.14
C LYS A 410 -19.57 8.20 32.21
N ASP A 411 -20.66 7.43 32.21
CA ASP A 411 -20.80 6.25 31.37
C ASP A 411 -20.75 6.62 29.87
N ALA A 412 -21.43 7.72 29.48
CA ALA A 412 -21.48 8.18 28.10
C ALA A 412 -20.12 8.69 27.59
N VAL A 413 -19.40 9.46 28.41
CA VAL A 413 -18.04 9.92 28.06
C VAL A 413 -17.07 8.72 27.97
N CYS A 414 -17.17 7.74 28.86
CA CYS A 414 -16.36 6.52 28.76
C CYS A 414 -16.70 5.70 27.49
N ALA A 415 -17.98 5.62 27.12
CA ALA A 415 -18.42 4.89 25.93
C ALA A 415 -17.86 5.50 24.63
N ILE A 416 -17.80 6.83 24.52
CA ILE A 416 -17.20 7.46 23.34
C ILE A 416 -15.69 7.28 23.28
N VAL A 417 -15.00 7.33 24.43
CA VAL A 417 -13.55 7.12 24.54
C VAL A 417 -13.17 5.72 24.07
N GLU A 418 -13.97 4.72 24.46
CA GLU A 418 -13.77 3.34 24.02
C GLU A 418 -13.90 3.20 22.50
N ALA A 419 -14.84 3.93 21.90
CA ALA A 419 -15.09 3.92 20.46
C ALA A 419 -14.07 4.74 19.61
N MET A 420 -13.20 5.54 20.22
CA MET A 420 -12.24 6.38 19.48
C MET A 420 -11.12 5.56 18.81
N PRO A 421 -10.63 5.97 17.62
CA PRO A 421 -9.53 5.28 16.94
C PRO A 421 -8.19 5.42 17.69
N ALA A 422 -7.26 4.49 17.44
CA ALA A 422 -5.91 4.57 17.97
C ALA A 422 -5.20 5.84 17.49
N GLY A 423 -4.51 6.54 18.40
CA GLY A 423 -3.80 7.80 18.09
C GLY A 423 -4.63 9.09 18.24
N ALA A 424 -5.87 9.01 18.70
CA ALA A 424 -6.64 10.21 19.08
C ALA A 424 -5.97 10.99 20.23
N LYS A 425 -6.12 12.31 20.25
CA LYS A 425 -5.74 13.15 21.40
C LYS A 425 -6.98 13.59 22.17
N MET A 426 -6.88 13.61 23.48
CA MET A 426 -7.97 14.02 24.35
C MET A 426 -7.49 14.82 25.55
N GLY A 427 -8.28 15.82 25.95
CA GLY A 427 -8.20 16.49 27.25
C GLY A 427 -9.55 16.42 27.98
N LEU A 428 -9.52 16.48 29.31
CA LEU A 428 -10.71 16.51 30.15
C LEU A 428 -10.56 17.57 31.24
N ARG A 429 -11.44 18.58 31.18
CA ARG A 429 -11.68 19.53 32.25
C ARG A 429 -13.01 19.23 32.92
N VAL A 430 -13.06 19.34 34.23
CA VAL A 430 -14.26 19.07 35.05
C VAL A 430 -14.51 20.28 35.93
N TYR A 431 -15.77 20.64 36.14
CA TYR A 431 -16.15 21.68 37.10
C TYR A 431 -17.19 21.20 38.09
N GLY A 432 -17.17 21.78 39.29
CA GLY A 432 -18.13 21.48 40.36
C GLY A 432 -17.90 20.13 41.08
N HIS A 433 -16.76 19.45 40.88
CA HIS A 433 -16.51 18.11 41.43
C HIS A 433 -15.81 18.09 42.80
N HIS A 434 -15.44 19.24 43.38
CA HIS A 434 -14.72 19.30 44.67
C HIS A 434 -15.41 20.12 45.75
N ARG A 435 -16.13 21.17 45.37
CA ARG A 435 -16.69 22.14 46.31
C ARG A 435 -18.20 22.03 46.39
N ILE A 436 -18.78 22.11 47.58
CA ILE A 436 -20.25 22.13 47.72
C ILE A 436 -20.77 23.56 47.49
N VAL A 437 -22.03 23.69 47.04
CA VAL A 437 -22.65 24.97 46.61
C VAL A 437 -22.53 26.15 47.60
N ARG A 438 -22.39 25.87 48.90
CA ARG A 438 -22.33 26.86 49.99
C ARG A 438 -20.93 27.38 50.31
N GLU A 439 -19.88 26.75 49.77
CA GLU A 439 -18.50 27.19 50.00
C GLU A 439 -18.20 28.45 49.19
N GLU A 440 -17.45 29.39 49.77
CA GLU A 440 -17.17 30.71 49.15
C GLU A 440 -16.38 30.60 47.84
N ASP A 441 -15.54 29.56 47.71
CA ASP A 441 -14.72 29.29 46.53
C ASP A 441 -15.38 28.33 45.52
N ALA A 442 -16.64 27.92 45.73
CA ALA A 442 -17.35 27.02 44.82
C ALA A 442 -17.52 27.60 43.39
N GLU A 443 -17.46 28.93 43.23
CA GLU A 443 -17.48 29.60 41.91
C GLU A 443 -16.14 29.47 41.15
N ARG A 444 -15.09 28.94 41.80
CA ARG A 444 -13.76 28.73 41.21
C ARG A 444 -13.45 27.26 40.97
N ASP A 445 -14.41 26.37 41.21
CA ASP A 445 -14.22 24.92 41.14
C ASP A 445 -14.19 24.41 39.69
N THR A 446 -13.00 24.46 39.07
CA THR A 446 -12.71 23.87 37.75
C THR A 446 -11.29 23.32 37.73
N GLU A 447 -11.10 22.12 37.17
CA GLU A 447 -9.80 21.44 37.12
C GLU A 447 -9.56 20.80 35.75
N LEU A 448 -8.35 20.94 35.22
CA LEU A 448 -7.86 20.10 34.12
C LEU A 448 -7.47 18.73 34.69
N LEU A 449 -8.42 17.81 34.70
CA LEU A 449 -8.21 16.47 35.26
C LEU A 449 -7.30 15.60 34.39
N ILE A 450 -7.39 15.75 33.07
CA ILE A 450 -6.54 15.04 32.10
C ILE A 450 -6.00 16.08 31.11
N PRO A 451 -4.68 16.33 31.10
CA PRO A 451 -4.06 17.24 30.16
C PRO A 451 -4.31 16.83 28.71
N PHE A 452 -4.44 17.82 27.82
CA PHE A 452 -4.67 17.57 26.41
C PHE A 452 -3.44 16.92 25.75
N GLY A 453 -3.59 15.66 25.32
CA GLY A 453 -2.49 14.87 24.76
C GLY A 453 -2.96 13.53 24.19
N PRO A 454 -2.04 12.63 23.81
CA PRO A 454 -2.39 11.28 23.34
C PRO A 454 -3.32 10.55 24.32
N LEU A 455 -4.40 9.95 23.81
CA LEU A 455 -5.42 9.29 24.62
C LEU A 455 -4.96 7.90 25.11
N ASP A 456 -4.80 7.77 26.43
CA ASP A 456 -4.81 6.48 27.12
C ASP A 456 -6.24 6.19 27.61
N LYS A 457 -6.92 5.27 26.91
CA LYS A 457 -8.33 4.93 27.18
C LYS A 457 -8.54 4.38 28.60
N ALA A 458 -7.62 3.52 29.07
CA ALA A 458 -7.76 2.86 30.35
C ALA A 458 -7.55 3.84 31.51
N ALA A 459 -6.50 4.66 31.43
CA ALA A 459 -6.23 5.71 32.41
C ALA A 459 -7.35 6.75 32.45
N PHE A 460 -7.87 7.16 31.28
CA PHE A 460 -8.99 8.10 31.17
C PHE A 460 -10.23 7.56 31.90
N ALA A 461 -10.67 6.35 31.57
CA ALA A 461 -11.85 5.74 32.18
C ALA A 461 -11.68 5.57 33.70
N ALA A 462 -10.49 5.21 34.17
CA ALA A 462 -10.21 5.07 35.60
C ALA A 462 -10.28 6.41 36.35
N ARG A 463 -9.88 7.52 35.72
CA ARG A 463 -9.95 8.86 36.31
C ARG A 463 -11.38 9.38 36.37
N VAL A 464 -12.14 9.23 35.29
CA VAL A 464 -13.56 9.65 35.23
C VAL A 464 -14.41 8.90 36.25
N LYS A 465 -14.22 7.59 36.40
CA LYS A 465 -15.00 6.76 37.34
C LYS A 465 -14.91 7.25 38.79
N LYS A 466 -13.77 7.82 39.19
CA LYS A 466 -13.50 8.33 40.55
C LYS A 466 -14.08 9.71 40.83
N LEU A 467 -14.65 10.38 39.83
CA LEU A 467 -15.26 11.69 40.04
C LEU A 467 -16.58 11.56 40.77
N ASP A 468 -16.82 12.56 41.61
CA ASP A 468 -18.08 12.86 42.26
C ASP A 468 -18.60 14.23 41.78
N CYS A 469 -19.82 14.59 42.16
CA CYS A 469 -20.47 15.84 41.72
C CYS A 469 -21.08 16.58 42.92
N PHE A 470 -20.85 17.90 43.05
CA PHE A 470 -21.23 18.65 44.27
C PHE A 470 -21.64 20.11 44.04
N GLY A 471 -20.92 20.83 43.17
CA GLY A 471 -20.76 22.29 43.22
C GLY A 471 -21.66 23.11 42.31
N ARG A 472 -21.22 24.35 42.04
CA ARG A 472 -21.88 25.29 41.10
C ARG A 472 -21.46 25.00 39.65
N THR A 473 -22.00 25.76 38.69
CA THR A 473 -21.69 25.63 37.25
C THR A 473 -20.83 26.79 36.73
N PRO A 474 -19.53 26.91 37.10
CA PRO A 474 -18.65 27.98 36.61
C PRO A 474 -18.23 27.76 35.15
N LEU A 475 -19.21 27.84 34.24
CA LEU A 475 -19.06 27.63 32.79
C LEU A 475 -18.09 28.61 32.16
N THR A 476 -18.23 29.89 32.49
CA THR A 476 -17.39 30.98 31.98
C THR A 476 -15.93 30.76 32.37
N LEU A 477 -15.67 30.44 33.63
CA LEU A 477 -14.31 30.15 34.09
C LEU A 477 -13.76 28.87 33.43
N SER A 478 -14.58 27.83 33.32
CA SER A 478 -14.14 26.57 32.69
C SER A 478 -13.79 26.72 31.22
N LEU A 479 -14.55 27.54 30.47
CA LEU A 479 -14.23 27.89 29.08
C LEU A 479 -12.97 28.77 28.99
N GLN A 480 -12.76 29.70 29.93
CA GLN A 480 -11.55 30.53 29.99
C GLN A 480 -10.30 29.68 30.25
N GLU A 481 -10.37 28.74 31.21
CA GLU A 481 -9.27 27.83 31.49
C GLU A 481 -9.06 26.83 30.34
N CYS A 482 -10.12 26.39 29.66
CA CYS A 482 -10.01 25.56 28.44
C CYS A 482 -9.18 26.23 27.33
N VAL A 483 -9.18 27.57 27.26
CA VAL A 483 -8.30 28.30 26.32
C VAL A 483 -6.83 28.05 26.66
N LYS A 484 -6.48 27.96 27.95
CA LYS A 484 -5.12 27.74 28.44
C LYS A 484 -4.69 26.27 28.34
N ASP A 485 -5.64 25.35 28.37
CA ASP A 485 -5.39 23.91 28.22
C ASP A 485 -4.91 23.54 26.81
N LEU A 486 -5.19 24.41 25.83
CA LEU A 486 -4.87 24.20 24.42
C LEU A 486 -3.70 25.08 23.99
N ASP A 487 -2.73 24.49 23.30
CA ASP A 487 -1.61 25.24 22.72
C ASP A 487 -2.12 26.26 21.68
N PRO A 488 -1.93 27.57 21.88
CA PRO A 488 -2.35 28.59 20.92
C PRO A 488 -1.62 28.45 19.58
N ALA A 489 -0.38 27.94 19.57
CA ALA A 489 0.42 27.76 18.35
C ALA A 489 0.10 26.46 17.58
N GLY A 490 -0.66 25.54 18.18
CA GLY A 490 -1.00 24.27 17.54
C GLY A 490 -1.67 24.47 16.18
N ARG A 491 -1.51 23.55 15.23
CA ARG A 491 -2.17 23.69 13.91
C ARG A 491 -3.35 22.75 13.72
N ASP A 492 -3.50 21.77 14.60
CA ASP A 492 -4.54 20.76 14.47
C ASP A 492 -5.91 21.27 14.91
N LYS A 493 -6.97 20.80 14.24
CA LYS A 493 -8.36 21.07 14.62
C LYS A 493 -8.66 20.42 15.97
N VAL A 494 -9.31 21.17 16.87
CA VAL A 494 -9.72 20.68 18.20
C VAL A 494 -11.23 20.81 18.35
N THR A 495 -11.89 19.71 18.70
CA THR A 495 -13.32 19.70 18.98
C THR A 495 -13.53 19.77 20.49
N VAL A 496 -13.93 20.94 20.98
CA VAL A 496 -14.33 21.12 22.38
C VAL A 496 -15.78 20.66 22.54
N ILE A 497 -16.03 19.79 23.52
CA ILE A 497 -17.36 19.26 23.83
C ILE A 497 -17.70 19.69 25.26
N LEU A 498 -18.60 20.66 25.40
CA LEU A 498 -19.17 21.04 26.69
C LEU A 498 -20.40 20.18 26.97
N LEU A 499 -20.32 19.29 27.95
CA LEU A 499 -21.45 18.48 28.42
C LEU A 499 -21.98 19.07 29.72
N THR A 500 -23.20 19.61 29.71
CA THR A 500 -23.80 20.32 30.87
C THR A 500 -25.30 20.03 31.02
N ASP A 501 -25.79 20.07 32.27
CA ASP A 501 -27.23 19.96 32.59
C ASP A 501 -27.92 21.28 32.95
N GLY A 502 -27.23 22.42 32.76
CA GLY A 502 -27.79 23.73 33.02
C GLY A 502 -26.97 24.89 32.46
N GLY A 503 -27.31 26.10 32.89
CA GLY A 503 -26.58 27.32 32.54
C GLY A 503 -25.56 27.74 33.59
N GLU A 504 -24.91 28.89 33.35
CA GLU A 504 -23.97 29.52 34.28
C GLU A 504 -24.70 29.96 35.56
N SER A 505 -24.25 29.47 36.72
CA SER A 505 -24.86 29.75 38.04
C SER A 505 -23.97 30.63 38.94
N THR A 506 -22.86 31.16 38.42
CA THR A 506 -21.87 31.96 39.17
C THR A 506 -21.80 33.39 38.64
N ARG A 507 -21.01 34.26 39.29
CA ARG A 507 -20.83 35.67 38.88
C ARG A 507 -19.88 35.83 37.68
N GLY A 508 -19.96 34.92 36.71
CA GLY A 508 -19.16 34.93 35.50
C GLY A 508 -19.63 35.96 34.47
N ALA A 509 -18.72 36.36 33.59
CA ALA A 509 -19.06 37.01 32.32
C ALA A 509 -19.94 36.10 31.44
N ASP A 510 -20.44 36.61 30.32
CA ASP A 510 -21.24 35.82 29.36
C ASP A 510 -20.40 34.65 28.80
N PRO A 511 -20.79 33.37 29.04
CA PRO A 511 -20.05 32.21 28.53
C PRO A 511 -20.03 32.14 27.00
N ALA A 512 -21.02 32.74 26.31
CA ALA A 512 -21.00 32.83 24.84
C ALA A 512 -19.89 33.77 24.34
N ALA A 513 -19.60 34.86 25.07
CA ALA A 513 -18.48 35.75 24.76
C ALA A 513 -17.14 35.04 24.96
N VAL A 514 -17.01 34.22 26.00
CA VAL A 514 -15.80 33.42 26.23
C VAL A 514 -15.60 32.36 25.15
N ALA A 515 -16.66 31.69 24.70
CA ALA A 515 -16.56 30.74 23.60
C ALA A 515 -16.08 31.41 22.29
N ALA A 516 -16.49 32.66 22.04
CA ALA A 516 -15.98 33.45 20.93
C ALA A 516 -14.49 33.78 21.08
N GLU A 517 -14.02 34.14 22.28
CA GLU A 517 -12.60 34.35 22.55
C GLU A 517 -11.78 33.06 22.44
N LEU A 518 -12.34 31.90 22.84
CA LEU A 518 -11.69 30.59 22.66
C LEU A 518 -11.40 30.32 21.19
N VAL A 519 -12.39 30.44 20.31
CA VAL A 519 -12.19 30.19 18.86
C VAL A 519 -11.41 31.32 18.17
N LYS A 520 -11.23 32.47 18.81
CA LYS A 520 -10.34 33.54 18.34
C LYS A 520 -8.89 33.29 18.75
N ALA A 521 -8.66 32.85 19.97
CA ALA A 521 -7.34 32.44 20.47
C ALA A 521 -6.85 31.14 19.82
N ARG A 522 -7.78 30.23 19.48
CA ARG A 522 -7.55 28.95 18.82
C ARG A 522 -8.41 28.86 17.54
N PRO A 523 -8.00 29.45 16.40
CA PRO A 523 -8.82 29.55 15.18
C PRO A 523 -9.36 28.23 14.62
N ASN A 524 -8.65 27.13 14.88
CA ASN A 524 -9.02 25.78 14.45
C ASN A 524 -9.81 24.99 15.51
N ALA A 525 -10.26 25.63 16.59
CA ALA A 525 -11.18 25.03 17.55
C ALA A 525 -12.65 25.23 17.14
N ILE A 526 -13.48 24.25 17.49
CA ILE A 526 -14.93 24.37 17.48
C ILE A 526 -15.47 23.96 18.85
N VAL A 527 -16.54 24.59 19.32
CA VAL A 527 -17.18 24.28 20.60
C VAL A 527 -18.59 23.76 20.35
N HIS A 528 -18.78 22.46 20.54
CA HIS A 528 -20.10 21.84 20.61
C HIS A 528 -20.58 21.85 22.06
N VAL A 529 -21.90 21.97 22.22
CA VAL A 529 -22.55 21.87 23.53
C VAL A 529 -23.53 20.71 23.49
N VAL A 530 -23.43 19.81 24.47
CA VAL A 530 -24.41 18.75 24.72
C VAL A 530 -25.21 19.17 25.95
N ALA A 531 -26.42 19.65 25.72
CA ALA A 531 -27.36 20.09 26.74
C ALA A 531 -28.15 18.88 27.25
N PHE A 532 -27.74 18.33 28.39
CA PHE A 532 -28.28 17.11 28.96
C PHE A 532 -29.37 17.39 30.00
N ASP A 533 -30.62 17.05 29.69
CA ASP A 533 -31.80 17.34 30.53
C ASP A 533 -31.97 18.83 30.91
N VAL A 534 -31.57 19.72 30.00
CA VAL A 534 -31.75 21.17 30.15
C VAL A 534 -33.15 21.54 29.69
N ASN A 535 -34.07 21.74 30.64
CA ASN A 535 -35.47 22.08 30.35
C ASN A 535 -35.78 23.58 30.49
N ASP A 536 -34.97 24.34 31.23
CA ASP A 536 -35.14 25.79 31.33
C ASP A 536 -34.82 26.48 30.00
N ARG A 537 -35.69 27.43 29.62
CA ARG A 537 -35.60 28.11 28.33
C ARG A 537 -34.38 29.04 28.24
N ASN A 538 -34.00 29.68 29.33
CA ASN A 538 -32.86 30.60 29.36
C ASN A 538 -31.55 29.81 29.34
N GLU A 539 -31.45 28.73 30.11
CA GLU A 539 -30.29 27.82 30.09
C GLU A 539 -30.08 27.19 28.72
N ARG A 540 -31.16 26.73 28.07
CA ARG A 540 -31.10 26.19 26.70
C ARG A 540 -30.63 27.24 25.69
N ARG A 541 -31.15 28.47 25.77
CA ARG A 541 -30.68 29.60 24.95
C ARG A 541 -29.21 29.91 25.18
N GLN A 542 -28.74 29.81 26.42
CA GLN A 542 -27.33 30.01 26.75
C GLN A 542 -26.45 28.91 26.12
N CYS A 543 -26.86 27.64 26.20
CA CYS A 543 -26.17 26.53 25.53
C CYS A 543 -26.09 26.73 24.01
N GLU A 544 -27.19 27.15 23.38
CA GLU A 544 -27.25 27.50 21.96
C GLU A 544 -26.30 28.66 21.64
N ALA A 545 -26.31 29.73 22.44
CA ALA A 545 -25.45 30.88 22.27
C ALA A 545 -23.96 30.53 22.37
N ILE A 546 -23.57 29.70 23.35
CA ILE A 546 -22.19 29.19 23.52
C ILE A 546 -21.76 28.44 22.26
N SER A 547 -22.55 27.46 21.82
CA SER A 547 -22.21 26.66 20.64
C SER A 547 -22.10 27.51 19.38
N LYS A 548 -22.98 28.48 19.19
CA LYS A 548 -22.99 29.41 18.05
C LYS A 548 -21.74 30.29 18.05
N SER A 549 -21.41 30.91 19.18
CA SER A 549 -20.20 31.73 19.33
C SER A 549 -18.92 30.91 19.15
N GLY A 550 -18.93 29.65 19.59
CA GLY A 550 -17.84 28.70 19.40
C GLY A 550 -17.84 27.97 18.05
N ARG A 551 -18.62 28.42 17.05
CA ARG A 551 -18.68 27.85 15.69
C ARG A 551 -19.08 26.36 15.64
N GLY A 552 -19.75 25.87 16.67
CA GLY A 552 -20.23 24.50 16.76
C GLY A 552 -21.76 24.41 16.72
N MET A 553 -22.27 23.37 17.35
CA MET A 553 -23.69 22.99 17.38
C MET A 553 -24.09 22.65 18.82
N CYS A 554 -25.35 22.93 19.15
CA CYS A 554 -25.97 22.48 20.39
C CYS A 554 -26.78 21.21 20.13
N PHE A 555 -26.52 20.17 20.91
CA PHE A 555 -27.20 18.88 20.86
C PHE A 555 -28.00 18.71 22.14
N ALA A 556 -29.32 18.59 22.01
CA ALA A 556 -30.18 18.30 23.14
C ALA A 556 -30.24 16.79 23.39
N ALA A 557 -30.07 16.39 24.64
CA ALA A 557 -30.29 15.02 25.10
C ALA A 557 -31.18 15.07 26.34
N LEU A 558 -32.43 14.60 26.24
CA LEU A 558 -33.37 14.61 27.37
C LEU A 558 -33.34 13.29 28.15
N LYS A 559 -32.67 12.28 27.62
CA LYS A 559 -32.59 10.92 28.18
C LYS A 559 -31.19 10.32 28.04
N ALA A 560 -30.93 9.25 28.78
CA ALA A 560 -29.62 8.60 28.86
C ALA A 560 -29.14 7.99 27.53
N ASP A 561 -30.05 7.36 26.77
CA ASP A 561 -29.80 6.79 25.45
C ASP A 561 -29.51 7.87 24.41
N GLU A 562 -30.27 8.97 24.44
CA GLU A 562 -30.02 10.13 23.58
C GLU A 562 -28.65 10.73 23.82
N LEU A 563 -28.17 10.83 25.07
CA LEU A 563 -26.87 11.42 25.40
C LEU A 563 -25.72 10.70 24.69
N VAL A 564 -25.70 9.36 24.75
CA VAL A 564 -24.67 8.55 24.10
C VAL A 564 -24.74 8.74 22.59
N GLU A 565 -25.93 8.79 22.01
CA GLU A 565 -26.13 9.00 20.57
C GLU A 565 -25.71 10.41 20.11
N GLN A 566 -25.95 11.46 20.90
CA GLN A 566 -25.49 12.82 20.59
C GLN A 566 -23.96 12.90 20.65
N LEU A 567 -23.34 12.33 21.68
CA LEU A 567 -21.87 12.29 21.79
C LEU A 567 -21.25 11.48 20.65
N LYS A 568 -21.85 10.34 20.28
CA LYS A 568 -21.45 9.59 19.08
C LYS A 568 -21.58 10.43 17.81
N GLN A 569 -22.62 11.25 17.65
CA GLN A 569 -22.78 12.12 16.47
C GLN A 569 -21.72 13.22 16.38
N ILE A 570 -21.24 13.73 17.53
CA ILE A 570 -20.16 14.72 17.55
C ILE A 570 -18.83 14.08 17.14
N VAL A 571 -18.60 12.84 17.55
CA VAL A 571 -17.36 12.08 17.25
C VAL A 571 -17.44 11.42 15.86
N ALA A 572 -18.61 10.99 15.43
CA ALA A 572 -18.89 10.37 14.13
C ALA A 572 -19.59 11.40 13.23
N THR A 573 -18.82 12.06 12.36
CA THR A 573 -19.38 12.95 11.35
C THR A 573 -20.36 12.15 10.47
N LYS A 574 -21.69 12.27 10.68
CA LYS A 574 -22.72 11.54 9.91
C LYS A 574 -22.75 12.04 8.46
N LEU A 575 -21.87 11.50 7.64
CA LEU A 575 -21.86 11.70 6.21
C LEU A 575 -22.71 10.60 5.54
N THR A 576 -23.55 10.94 4.57
CA THR A 576 -24.40 9.98 3.86
C THR A 576 -23.91 9.75 2.43
N TYR A 577 -24.27 8.59 1.86
CA TYR A 577 -23.99 8.25 0.47
C TYR A 577 -25.18 7.56 -0.21
N GLU A 578 -25.23 7.65 -1.53
CA GLU A 578 -26.14 6.95 -2.42
C GLU A 578 -25.34 5.98 -3.30
N LEU A 579 -25.83 4.76 -3.43
CA LEU A 579 -25.34 3.75 -4.38
C LEU A 579 -26.32 3.61 -5.53
N ALA A 580 -25.80 3.57 -6.75
CA ALA A 580 -26.54 3.19 -7.95
C ALA A 580 -25.82 2.06 -8.71
N ASP A 581 -26.56 1.30 -9.51
CA ASP A 581 -25.98 0.33 -10.44
C ASP A 581 -25.34 1.02 -11.65
N LYS A 582 -24.74 0.22 -12.53
CA LYS A 582 -24.14 0.66 -13.80
C LYS A 582 -25.13 1.40 -14.72
N GLY A 583 -26.43 1.14 -14.60
CA GLY A 583 -27.49 1.82 -15.37
C GLY A 583 -27.95 3.15 -14.73
N GLY A 584 -27.37 3.53 -13.60
CA GLY A 584 -27.75 4.72 -12.84
C GLY A 584 -28.99 4.54 -11.98
N LYS A 585 -29.55 3.32 -11.90
CA LYS A 585 -30.70 3.05 -11.02
C LYS A 585 -30.20 2.99 -9.59
N LYS A 586 -30.84 3.77 -8.72
CA LYS A 586 -30.55 3.79 -7.29
C LYS A 586 -30.76 2.39 -6.69
N ILE A 587 -29.75 1.91 -5.96
CA ILE A 587 -29.72 0.62 -5.27
C ILE A 587 -30.00 0.81 -3.79
N ALA A 588 -29.33 1.77 -3.15
CA ALA A 588 -29.47 2.00 -1.71
C ALA A 588 -28.95 3.38 -1.29
N ASP A 589 -29.40 3.86 -0.13
CA ASP A 589 -28.74 4.90 0.65
C ASP A 589 -27.96 4.25 1.81
N GLY A 590 -26.93 4.93 2.29
CA GLY A 590 -26.16 4.51 3.45
C GLY A 590 -25.46 5.67 4.17
N VAL A 591 -24.87 5.36 5.32
CA VAL A 591 -24.11 6.28 6.16
C VAL A 591 -22.65 5.84 6.18
N PHE A 592 -21.72 6.78 6.10
CA PHE A 592 -20.29 6.48 6.23
C PHE A 592 -20.01 5.83 7.59
N GLY A 593 -19.31 4.69 7.57
CA GLY A 593 -19.15 3.77 8.70
C GLY A 593 -19.89 2.44 8.50
N ASP A 594 -20.81 2.38 7.53
CA ASP A 594 -21.56 1.18 7.22
C ASP A 594 -20.72 0.11 6.51
N ARG A 595 -21.04 -1.16 6.80
CA ARG A 595 -20.64 -2.33 6.02
C ARG A 595 -21.86 -2.87 5.26
N ARG A 596 -21.68 -3.20 3.98
CA ARG A 596 -22.77 -3.69 3.13
C ARG A 596 -22.27 -4.78 2.19
N GLU A 597 -22.92 -5.93 2.20
CA GLU A 597 -22.71 -6.95 1.16
C GLU A 597 -23.41 -6.55 -0.14
N LEU A 598 -22.68 -6.65 -1.24
CA LEU A 598 -23.16 -6.34 -2.59
C LEU A 598 -22.71 -7.44 -3.56
N PRO A 599 -23.51 -7.80 -4.57
CA PRO A 599 -23.03 -8.61 -5.67
C PRO A 599 -21.77 -8.01 -6.30
N GLU A 600 -20.84 -8.85 -6.76
CA GLU A 600 -19.70 -8.40 -7.55
C GLU A 600 -20.15 -7.56 -8.75
N GLY A 601 -19.45 -6.45 -9.01
CA GLY A 601 -19.74 -5.59 -10.16
C GLY A 601 -19.44 -4.11 -9.91
N ALA A 602 -19.71 -3.31 -10.94
CA ALA A 602 -19.58 -1.85 -10.90
C ALA A 602 -20.80 -1.20 -10.25
N TYR A 603 -20.53 -0.23 -9.38
CA TYR A 603 -21.52 0.64 -8.75
C TYR A 603 -21.07 2.09 -8.88
N ARG A 604 -22.03 3.00 -8.88
CA ARG A 604 -21.78 4.43 -8.74
C ARG A 604 -22.00 4.84 -7.29
N PHE A 605 -20.96 5.37 -6.66
CA PHE A 605 -20.99 5.89 -5.31
C PHE A 605 -21.09 7.41 -5.34
N ARG A 606 -22.13 7.96 -4.73
CA ARG A 606 -22.38 9.41 -4.68
C ARG A 606 -22.51 9.88 -3.26
N CYS A 607 -21.83 10.98 -2.91
CA CYS A 607 -22.03 11.62 -1.61
C CYS A 607 -21.89 13.13 -1.73
N VAL A 608 -22.44 13.85 -0.75
CA VAL A 608 -22.25 15.30 -0.63
C VAL A 608 -21.40 15.58 0.59
N VAL A 609 -20.24 16.21 0.38
CA VAL A 609 -19.32 16.60 1.45
C VAL A 609 -19.13 18.10 1.43
N ARG A 610 -19.56 18.79 2.48
CA ARG A 610 -19.43 20.25 2.62
C ARG A 610 -19.90 21.03 1.37
N GLY A 611 -21.00 20.58 0.74
CA GLY A 611 -21.59 21.20 -0.45
C GLY A 611 -21.00 20.73 -1.79
N GLU A 612 -19.90 19.98 -1.78
CA GLU A 612 -19.33 19.35 -2.98
C GLU A 612 -20.01 18.00 -3.25
N LYS A 613 -20.47 17.78 -4.48
CA LYS A 613 -21.01 16.50 -4.93
C LYS A 613 -19.85 15.64 -5.43
N LEU A 614 -19.55 14.57 -4.71
CA LEU A 614 -18.56 13.57 -5.10
C LEU A 614 -19.27 12.38 -5.74
N ASP A 615 -18.68 11.88 -6.81
CA ASP A 615 -19.32 10.90 -7.68
C ASP A 615 -18.27 10.01 -8.31
N GLU A 616 -18.15 8.79 -7.79
CA GLU A 616 -17.07 7.88 -8.12
C GLU A 616 -17.60 6.51 -8.51
N GLU A 617 -16.95 5.88 -9.47
CA GLU A 617 -17.21 4.49 -9.80
C GLU A 617 -16.43 3.61 -8.83
N ILE A 618 -17.13 2.69 -8.18
CA ILE A 618 -16.53 1.69 -7.29
C ILE A 618 -16.80 0.30 -7.87
N TRP A 619 -15.92 -0.65 -7.58
CA TRP A 619 -16.13 -2.04 -7.93
C TRP A 619 -16.21 -2.89 -6.67
N ILE A 620 -17.07 -3.90 -6.66
CA ILE A 620 -17.13 -4.90 -5.59
C ILE A 620 -16.55 -6.20 -6.14
N ASN A 621 -15.51 -6.75 -5.51
CA ASN A 621 -14.95 -8.06 -5.85
C ASN A 621 -15.51 -9.12 -4.89
N THR A 622 -15.72 -10.35 -5.36
CA THR A 622 -16.22 -11.46 -4.54
C THR A 622 -15.31 -11.74 -3.33
N ASP A 623 -15.92 -11.97 -2.16
CA ASP A 623 -15.28 -12.27 -0.87
C ASP A 623 -14.32 -11.20 -0.33
N GLU A 624 -14.37 -10.00 -0.91
CA GLU A 624 -13.39 -8.96 -0.69
C GLU A 624 -13.99 -7.66 -0.16
N VAL A 625 -13.13 -6.82 0.42
CA VAL A 625 -13.54 -5.54 0.99
C VAL A 625 -13.17 -4.40 0.06
N THR A 626 -14.18 -3.76 -0.54
CA THR A 626 -14.01 -2.45 -1.18
C THR A 626 -14.26 -1.39 -0.12
N THR A 627 -13.26 -0.56 0.15
CA THR A 627 -13.37 0.55 1.09
C THR A 627 -13.47 1.87 0.33
N VAL A 628 -14.54 2.62 0.61
CA VAL A 628 -14.67 4.01 0.20
C VAL A 628 -14.38 4.88 1.40
N THR A 629 -13.22 5.54 1.36
CA THR A 629 -12.82 6.49 2.39
C THR A 629 -12.98 7.91 1.86
N VAL A 630 -13.64 8.76 2.63
CA VAL A 630 -13.72 10.18 2.31
C VAL A 630 -12.86 10.98 3.29
N ASP A 631 -11.97 11.79 2.75
CA ASP A 631 -11.10 12.65 3.53
C ASP A 631 -11.84 13.93 3.90
N LEU A 632 -12.05 14.11 5.21
CA LEU A 632 -12.65 15.32 5.76
C LEU A 632 -11.61 16.38 6.14
N ALA A 633 -10.31 16.11 5.96
CA ALA A 633 -9.23 17.05 6.21
C ALA A 633 -9.28 18.23 5.22
N GLU A 634 -8.98 19.43 5.72
CA GLU A 634 -8.75 20.59 4.85
C GLU A 634 -7.38 20.46 4.19
N GLU A 635 -7.28 20.87 2.91
CA GLU A 635 -5.98 21.01 2.26
C GLU A 635 -5.12 21.95 3.12
N ARG A 636 -4.07 21.41 3.76
CA ARG A 636 -3.08 22.23 4.45
C ARG A 636 -2.36 23.10 3.40
N PRO A 637 -2.12 24.40 3.68
CA PRO A 637 -1.02 25.10 3.04
C PRO A 637 0.27 24.31 3.35
N VAL A 638 1.03 23.95 2.32
CA VAL A 638 2.25 23.14 2.46
C VAL A 638 3.27 23.90 3.31
N ASP A 639 3.69 23.29 4.42
CA ASP A 639 4.76 23.76 5.30
C ASP A 639 6.12 23.24 4.77
N PRO A 640 7.10 24.09 4.41
CA PRO A 640 8.34 23.68 3.74
C PRO A 640 9.30 22.79 4.54
N ASP A 641 9.13 22.64 5.86
CA ASP A 641 10.20 22.17 6.76
C ASP A 641 10.11 20.70 7.25
N ALA A 642 9.18 19.90 6.72
CA ALA A 642 8.85 18.59 7.32
C ALA A 642 9.80 17.40 6.97
N THR A 643 10.88 17.58 6.18
CA THR A 643 11.73 16.47 5.72
C THR A 643 13.02 16.22 6.52
N LYS A 644 13.12 16.67 7.77
CA LYS A 644 14.26 16.35 8.65
C LYS A 644 13.85 15.66 9.95
N ARG A 645 13.71 14.33 9.94
CA ARG A 645 14.00 13.46 11.10
C ARG A 645 14.54 12.11 10.61
N GLU A 646 15.75 11.79 11.06
CA GLU A 646 16.63 10.67 10.67
C GLU A 646 16.26 9.34 11.35
N MET A 647 16.74 8.20 10.78
CA MET A 647 17.37 7.06 11.48
C MET A 647 18.31 6.28 10.49
N PRO A 648 19.10 5.24 10.86
CA PRO A 648 20.54 5.35 11.08
C PRO A 648 21.40 4.39 10.21
N GLY A 649 22.71 4.64 10.14
CA GLY A 649 23.73 3.58 10.13
C GLY A 649 24.11 2.87 8.81
N GLU A 650 25.25 3.32 8.24
CA GLU A 650 26.41 2.49 7.85
C GLU A 650 26.39 1.67 6.53
N LYS A 651 27.22 2.05 5.52
CA LYS A 651 28.58 1.48 5.26
C LYS A 651 29.18 1.98 3.93
N LYS A 652 30.52 2.05 3.96
CA LYS A 652 31.48 2.64 2.99
C LYS A 652 31.55 1.90 1.65
N GLY A 653 31.80 2.64 0.55
CA GLY A 653 32.33 2.03 -0.68
C GLY A 653 32.42 2.91 -1.94
N LYS A 654 33.55 3.62 -2.08
CA LYS A 654 34.29 4.01 -3.31
C LYS A 654 33.76 5.11 -4.26
N ASP A 655 34.47 6.23 -4.21
CA ASP A 655 34.84 7.19 -5.27
C ASP A 655 33.99 7.29 -6.53
N LYS A 656 33.18 8.37 -6.61
CA LYS A 656 32.91 9.09 -7.87
C LYS A 656 32.73 10.58 -7.61
N THR A 657 33.38 11.39 -8.44
CA THR A 657 33.25 12.84 -8.58
C THR A 657 31.77 13.27 -8.68
N GLU A 658 31.28 14.02 -7.69
CA GLU A 658 29.89 14.51 -7.67
C GLU A 658 29.80 15.90 -8.32
N LYS A 659 29.01 16.01 -9.40
CA LYS A 659 28.57 17.28 -9.98
C LYS A 659 27.52 17.90 -9.07
N THR A 660 27.76 19.12 -8.58
CA THR A 660 26.74 19.93 -7.90
C THR A 660 25.72 20.42 -8.93
N GLY A 661 24.52 19.85 -8.92
CA GLY A 661 23.43 20.26 -9.82
C GLY A 661 22.61 21.42 -9.24
N LEU A 662 22.48 22.51 -10.01
CA LEU A 662 21.54 23.61 -9.73
C LEU A 662 20.34 23.47 -10.69
N ASP A 663 19.13 23.34 -10.16
CA ASP A 663 17.90 23.34 -10.98
C ASP A 663 17.44 24.78 -11.22
N LEU A 664 17.64 25.31 -12.43
CA LEU A 664 17.14 26.62 -12.85
C LEU A 664 15.82 26.46 -13.63
N LYS A 665 14.78 27.18 -13.19
CA LYS A 665 13.51 27.31 -13.91
C LYS A 665 13.26 28.77 -14.29
N VAL A 666 12.92 28.99 -15.56
CA VAL A 666 12.45 30.27 -16.08
C VAL A 666 11.00 30.07 -16.53
N ASP A 667 10.06 30.82 -15.94
CA ASP A 667 8.62 30.71 -16.20
C ASP A 667 8.07 29.26 -16.20
N GLY A 668 8.55 28.45 -15.24
CA GLY A 668 8.11 27.07 -15.06
C GLY A 668 8.66 26.05 -16.07
N LYS A 669 9.58 26.44 -16.95
CA LYS A 669 10.30 25.52 -17.87
C LYS A 669 11.76 25.38 -17.46
N ALA A 670 12.29 24.15 -17.55
CA ALA A 670 13.68 23.85 -17.24
C ALA A 670 14.62 24.49 -18.27
N ALA A 671 15.61 25.26 -17.81
CA ALA A 671 16.72 25.72 -18.65
C ALA A 671 17.88 24.72 -18.55
N SER A 672 18.54 24.39 -19.65
CA SER A 672 19.68 23.46 -19.63
C SER A 672 20.91 24.14 -19.02
N ALA A 673 21.35 23.67 -17.85
CA ALA A 673 22.54 24.12 -17.14
C ALA A 673 23.83 23.54 -17.78
N ALA A 674 24.20 24.05 -18.97
CA ALA A 674 25.43 23.62 -19.65
C ALA A 674 26.64 24.55 -19.44
N ASP A 675 26.46 25.83 -19.12
CA ASP A 675 27.57 26.81 -19.22
C ASP A 675 27.79 27.68 -17.97
N LEU A 676 27.41 27.22 -16.77
CA LEU A 676 27.73 27.91 -15.51
C LEU A 676 28.89 27.22 -14.80
N ARG A 677 29.99 27.96 -14.61
CA ARG A 677 31.14 27.51 -13.81
C ARG A 677 31.08 28.17 -12.44
N PHE A 678 31.21 27.36 -11.40
CA PHE A 678 31.39 27.83 -10.04
C PHE A 678 32.84 27.59 -9.64
N THR A 679 33.53 28.65 -9.25
CA THR A 679 34.89 28.55 -8.73
C THR A 679 34.86 28.97 -7.26
N PHE A 680 35.13 28.01 -6.38
CA PHE A 680 35.37 28.29 -4.96
C PHE A 680 36.87 28.43 -4.77
N ALA A 681 37.34 29.61 -4.39
CA ALA A 681 38.73 29.83 -4.03
C ALA A 681 38.82 29.85 -2.49
N PRO A 682 39.51 28.88 -1.86
CA PRO A 682 39.82 29.00 -0.43
C PRO A 682 40.82 30.16 -0.21
N PRO A 683 40.77 30.84 0.95
CA PRO A 683 41.73 31.89 1.28
C PRO A 683 43.15 31.31 1.42
N ALA A 684 44.17 32.12 1.15
CA ALA A 684 45.57 31.71 1.23
C ALA A 684 46.18 31.90 2.63
N ASP A 685 45.37 32.29 3.62
CA ASP A 685 45.82 32.78 4.92
C ASP A 685 44.75 32.46 6.00
N GLU A 686 45.19 32.03 7.19
CA GLU A 686 44.37 31.40 8.25
C GLU A 686 43.35 32.32 8.98
N GLU A 687 43.13 33.55 8.52
CA GLU A 687 42.02 34.40 8.98
C GLU A 687 41.46 35.20 7.78
N GLY A 688 40.40 34.72 7.11
CA GLY A 688 39.84 35.47 5.98
C GLY A 688 38.57 34.93 5.32
N ASP A 689 37.65 35.84 5.00
CA ASP A 689 36.36 35.66 4.33
C ASP A 689 36.40 34.75 3.08
N GLY A 690 35.50 33.77 2.99
CA GLY A 690 35.28 33.01 1.75
C GLY A 690 34.52 33.84 0.69
N MET A 691 35.07 33.94 -0.53
CA MET A 691 34.46 34.67 -1.64
C MET A 691 33.86 33.70 -2.67
N LEU A 692 32.59 33.92 -3.03
CA LEU A 692 31.90 33.12 -4.05
C LEU A 692 31.65 34.00 -5.28
N THR A 693 32.41 33.75 -6.35
CA THR A 693 32.34 34.51 -7.60
C THR A 693 31.54 33.72 -8.64
N PHE A 694 30.69 34.41 -9.39
CA PHE A 694 29.90 33.83 -10.47
C PHE A 694 30.36 34.44 -11.80
N GLU A 695 30.92 33.63 -12.69
CA GLU A 695 31.28 34.05 -14.05
C GLU A 695 30.53 33.19 -15.07
N GLY A 696 29.80 33.83 -15.97
CA GLY A 696 29.16 33.16 -17.10
C GLY A 696 28.51 34.13 -18.10
N PRO A 697 28.70 33.94 -19.42
CA PRO A 697 28.08 34.81 -20.41
C PRO A 697 26.57 34.59 -20.46
N LEU A 698 25.78 35.63 -20.12
CA LEU A 698 24.34 35.70 -20.37
C LEU A 698 24.10 35.91 -21.87
N ALA A 699 24.38 34.87 -22.67
CA ALA A 699 24.15 34.81 -24.10
C ALA A 699 23.25 33.63 -24.44
N ALA A 700 22.05 33.60 -23.86
CA ALA A 700 20.95 32.92 -24.53
C ALA A 700 20.62 33.74 -25.79
N SER A 701 20.76 33.11 -26.96
CA SER A 701 20.32 33.65 -28.25
C SER A 701 18.85 34.07 -28.15
N PHE A 702 18.61 35.37 -28.03
CA PHE A 702 17.27 35.96 -28.11
C PHE A 702 17.18 36.81 -29.39
N PRO A 703 16.07 36.74 -30.15
CA PRO A 703 15.90 37.55 -31.33
C PRO A 703 16.03 39.04 -30.95
N THR A 704 16.85 39.73 -31.73
CA THR A 704 17.23 41.13 -31.61
C THR A 704 16.02 42.05 -31.51
N LYS A 705 15.63 42.41 -30.28
CA LYS A 705 15.00 43.68 -29.84
C LYS A 705 14.53 43.56 -28.37
N ALA A 706 15.44 43.67 -27.41
CA ALA A 706 15.10 44.02 -26.04
C ALA A 706 16.04 45.13 -25.58
N ARG A 707 15.50 46.35 -25.46
CA ARG A 707 16.21 47.53 -24.93
C ARG A 707 15.95 47.60 -23.42
N LYS A 708 17.03 47.79 -22.65
CA LYS A 708 17.10 48.13 -21.21
C LYS A 708 16.72 47.03 -20.21
N VAL A 709 17.64 46.77 -19.26
CA VAL A 709 17.42 45.99 -18.02
C VAL A 709 17.37 47.02 -16.90
N GLU A 710 16.23 47.18 -16.22
CA GLU A 710 16.08 48.09 -15.09
C GLU A 710 15.80 47.28 -13.80
N ALA A 711 16.75 47.35 -12.86
CA ALA A 711 16.70 47.02 -11.43
C ALA A 711 16.33 45.57 -10.99
N LEU A 712 17.27 44.93 -10.27
CA LEU A 712 17.00 43.80 -9.36
C LEU A 712 16.33 44.33 -8.08
N ARG A 713 15.18 43.78 -7.67
CA ARG A 713 14.59 44.02 -6.34
C ARG A 713 14.22 42.71 -5.64
N GLY A 714 14.72 42.58 -4.41
CA GLY A 714 14.30 41.63 -3.37
C GLY A 714 14.94 40.24 -3.44
N ILE A 715 15.80 39.91 -2.48
CA ILE A 715 16.26 38.53 -2.20
C ILE A 715 15.82 38.21 -0.76
N ASP A 716 14.98 37.19 -0.58
CA ASP A 716 14.65 36.64 0.73
C ASP A 716 15.60 35.46 1.04
N LEU A 717 16.50 35.64 2.00
CA LEU A 717 17.43 34.60 2.46
C LEU A 717 17.09 34.22 3.90
N ALA A 718 16.85 32.93 4.16
CA ALA A 718 16.87 32.38 5.51
C ALA A 718 18.30 31.99 5.85
N VAL A 719 18.89 32.61 6.87
CA VAL A 719 20.26 32.35 7.32
C VAL A 719 20.24 31.88 8.78
N ALA A 720 21.16 31.01 9.17
CA ALA A 720 21.33 30.63 10.58
C ALA A 720 21.73 31.85 11.43
N GLU A 721 21.34 31.84 12.70
CA GLU A 721 21.53 32.95 13.65
C GLU A 721 23.03 33.35 13.72
N GLY A 722 23.36 34.59 13.34
CA GLY A 722 24.72 35.16 13.42
C GLY A 722 25.39 35.59 12.09
N ALA A 723 24.84 35.23 10.93
CA ALA A 723 25.43 35.60 9.63
C ALA A 723 24.97 36.97 9.11
N THR A 724 25.88 37.74 8.51
CA THR A 724 25.56 39.01 7.83
C THR A 724 25.78 38.88 6.31
N ILE A 725 24.86 39.40 5.51
CA ILE A 725 24.93 39.35 4.04
C ILE A 725 24.90 40.76 3.48
N THR A 726 25.86 41.06 2.60
CA THR A 726 25.95 42.36 1.93
C THR A 726 25.95 42.15 0.41
N LEU A 727 25.10 42.89 -0.29
CA LEU A 727 25.01 42.88 -1.74
C LEU A 727 25.80 44.08 -2.30
N ASP A 728 26.89 43.82 -3.02
CA ASP A 728 27.67 44.88 -3.65
C ASP A 728 27.10 45.18 -5.04
N ALA A 729 26.31 46.25 -5.13
CA ALA A 729 25.58 46.62 -6.35
C ALA A 729 26.39 47.52 -7.30
N GLU A 730 27.57 48.04 -6.92
CA GLU A 730 28.29 49.02 -7.75
C GLU A 730 29.07 48.37 -8.92
N ARG A 731 29.38 47.06 -8.84
CA ARG A 731 29.96 46.31 -9.97
C ARG A 731 28.93 45.76 -10.98
N THR A 732 27.64 45.85 -10.67
CA THR A 732 26.56 45.16 -11.41
C THR A 732 26.17 45.83 -12.74
N LEU A 733 26.51 47.11 -12.95
CA LEU A 733 26.07 47.85 -14.15
C LEU A 733 26.98 47.68 -15.38
N ALA A 734 28.22 47.22 -15.22
CA ALA A 734 29.18 47.10 -16.34
C ALA A 734 29.47 45.65 -16.78
N ALA A 735 29.42 44.68 -15.88
CA ALA A 735 29.85 43.29 -16.17
C ALA A 735 28.71 42.28 -16.33
N LYS A 736 27.45 42.65 -16.09
CA LYS A 736 26.30 41.70 -15.99
C LYS A 736 26.52 40.57 -14.96
N GLU A 737 27.32 40.83 -13.93
CA GLU A 737 27.57 39.91 -12.82
C GLU A 737 27.05 40.52 -11.51
N ALA A 738 26.49 39.67 -10.64
CA ALA A 738 26.09 40.04 -9.29
C ALA A 738 26.88 39.20 -8.28
N THR A 739 27.55 39.86 -7.34
CA THR A 739 28.38 39.20 -6.33
C THR A 739 27.69 39.29 -4.97
N LEU A 740 27.47 38.15 -4.33
CA LEU A 740 26.97 38.06 -2.95
C LEU A 740 28.15 37.83 -2.01
N LYS A 741 28.35 38.73 -1.04
CA LYS A 741 29.33 38.53 0.03
C LYS A 741 28.61 38.10 1.31
N ILE A 742 29.03 36.98 1.89
CA ILE A 742 28.51 36.42 3.14
C ILE A 742 29.64 36.41 4.16
N THR A 743 29.44 37.00 5.33
CA THR A 743 30.43 37.04 6.41
C THR A 743 29.86 36.46 7.72
N GLY A 744 30.72 35.86 8.55
CA GLY A 744 30.37 35.39 9.89
C GLY A 744 29.77 33.97 10.00
N CYS A 745 30.09 33.05 9.08
CA CYS A 745 29.65 31.66 9.16
C CYS A 745 30.72 30.75 9.76
N ASP A 746 30.71 30.58 11.07
CA ASP A 746 31.52 29.55 11.72
C ASP A 746 30.79 28.20 11.65
N LYS A 747 31.28 27.31 10.78
CA LYS A 747 30.93 25.87 10.66
C LYS A 747 29.44 25.57 10.46
N GLY A 748 29.04 25.41 9.19
CA GLY A 748 27.73 24.88 8.83
C GLY A 748 27.54 24.68 7.33
N VAL A 749 26.50 23.95 6.94
CA VAL A 749 26.06 23.82 5.55
C VAL A 749 25.09 24.96 5.26
N LEU A 750 25.49 25.87 4.37
CA LEU A 750 24.70 27.03 3.98
C LEU A 750 23.77 26.66 2.83
N THR A 751 22.46 26.66 3.08
CA THR A 751 21.43 26.48 2.04
C THR A 751 20.60 27.73 1.92
N GLY A 752 20.47 28.28 0.71
CA GLY A 752 19.68 29.50 0.48
C GLY A 752 18.89 29.42 -0.82
N THR A 753 17.83 30.24 -0.92
CA THR A 753 17.07 30.42 -2.15
C THR A 753 17.23 31.86 -2.60
N ILE A 754 17.72 32.08 -3.82
CA ILE A 754 17.79 33.39 -4.43
C ILE A 754 16.57 33.51 -5.34
N VAL A 755 15.72 34.50 -5.06
CA VAL A 755 14.64 34.91 -5.96
C VAL A 755 15.07 36.24 -6.56
N GLY A 756 15.06 36.34 -7.88
CA GLY A 756 15.28 37.58 -8.61
C GLY A 756 14.13 37.81 -9.56
N THR A 757 13.66 39.05 -9.68
CA THR A 757 12.64 39.43 -10.65
C THR A 757 13.28 40.33 -11.70
N PHE A 758 13.14 39.95 -12.97
CA PHE A 758 13.69 40.69 -14.11
C PHE A 758 12.53 41.23 -14.95
N VAL A 759 12.60 42.50 -15.30
CA VAL A 759 11.63 43.12 -16.22
C VAL A 759 12.23 43.09 -17.63
N LEU A 760 11.56 42.38 -18.54
CA LEU A 760 11.93 42.27 -19.96
C LEU A 760 10.81 42.86 -20.80
N GLY A 761 10.88 44.16 -21.08
CA GLY A 761 9.78 44.90 -21.72
C GLY A 761 8.59 45.06 -20.76
N GLU A 762 7.39 44.63 -21.17
CA GLU A 762 6.18 44.68 -20.32
C GLU A 762 5.97 43.40 -19.47
N LYS A 763 6.87 42.42 -19.53
CA LYS A 763 6.76 41.16 -18.80
C LYS A 763 7.76 41.08 -17.66
N GLU A 764 7.25 40.78 -16.46
CA GLU A 764 8.06 40.35 -15.33
C GLU A 764 8.36 38.85 -15.45
N VAL A 765 9.64 38.50 -15.33
CA VAL A 765 10.12 37.13 -15.29
C VAL A 765 10.76 36.90 -13.93
N ARG A 766 10.22 35.96 -13.16
CA ARG A 766 10.75 35.61 -11.85
C ARG A 766 11.64 34.39 -11.97
N VAL A 767 12.88 34.53 -11.51
CA VAL A 767 13.88 33.46 -11.50
C VAL A 767 14.12 33.07 -10.05
N THR A 768 14.12 31.77 -9.78
CA THR A 768 14.41 31.24 -8.45
C THR A 768 15.47 30.16 -8.56
N GLY A 769 16.53 30.27 -7.76
CA GLY A 769 17.61 29.30 -7.69
C GLY A 769 17.93 28.96 -6.24
N THR A 770 18.08 27.68 -5.93
CA THR A 770 18.50 27.21 -4.60
C THR A 770 19.97 26.83 -4.65
N PHE A 771 20.74 27.17 -3.62
CA PHE A 771 22.13 26.75 -3.49
C PHE A 771 22.38 26.04 -2.16
N ARG A 772 23.41 25.19 -2.15
CA ARG A 772 23.92 24.50 -0.96
C ARG A 772 25.45 24.57 -1.00
N ALA A 773 26.07 25.21 -0.01
CA ALA A 773 27.51 25.30 0.17
C ALA A 773 27.90 24.65 1.50
N ALA A 774 28.94 23.83 1.52
CA ALA A 774 29.46 23.20 2.73
C ALA A 774 30.99 23.39 2.75
N GLU A 775 31.53 23.81 3.89
CA GLU A 775 32.97 23.92 4.09
C GLU A 775 33.59 22.51 4.24
N LYS A 776 34.61 22.18 3.45
CA LYS A 776 35.41 20.96 3.63
C LYS A 776 36.41 21.20 4.75
N LYS A 777 36.32 20.44 5.84
CA LYS A 777 37.38 20.38 6.85
C LYS A 777 38.38 19.28 6.47
N ASP A 778 39.48 19.72 5.89
CA ASP A 778 40.81 19.11 5.72
C ASP A 778 41.01 17.68 5.19
N GLU A 779 41.75 17.65 4.09
CA GLU A 779 42.98 16.88 3.86
C GLU A 779 43.05 15.42 4.35
N ARG A 780 42.50 14.52 3.53
CA ARG A 780 43.21 13.39 2.89
C ARG A 780 42.38 12.74 1.81
#